data_AF-A0A5C5TI63-F1
#
_entry.id   AF-A0A5C5TI63-F1
#
_cell.length_a   1.000
_cell.length_b   1.000
_cell.length_c   1.000
_cell.angle_alpha   90.00
_cell.angle_beta   90.00
_cell.angle_gamma   90.00
#
_symmetry.space_group_name_H-M   'P 1'
#
loop_
_entity.id
_entity.type
_entity.pdbx_description
1 polymer ?
#
loop_
_entity_poly.entity_id
_entity_poly.type
_entity_poly.pdbx_seq_one_letter_code
_entity_poly.pdbx_strand_id
1 'polypeptide(L)'
;MADPTLTIYVAPAGTPMHNATGGNPPTAGSSFGGHTWYVIDKGDGSPPLSYGFGPETSGLPDGFVGPGKIYDNDVTNYHGPSIQRRTVKITAEQFEALARFGTNPQANGFTTYDVQKNSCIEFVWEALEAAGIVTRPLYSHMFKFPLLGPLNPTGAARFPAAQWPILRDALDQFERTGPVGPPKRSGSIEEITDPNGRVVTSIERDHTGAVKSIVEYDYDQAGNVSLATYKDADGVRTDAVSRTIDPVTGNIIVRLTSYTAAGALLGEHVRTYTATTETSVATMYDVAATQTWQSQSASMNQAGNITSATVLNDDGTSLATTYDVANAENWIRREETRDANGVPTKTTWWYDDGTRAERWLDAYNTDPNGLAWGEDRYDAAGVKTSFVLRWDNGWNGLYILDAYNTQNWSRLDEIRTPAGALDQLWRNYDDGRVDKTFYDVANNQPWREYTDKYDATGARVERDQLKDDGGTYRQWFDPHNATPDGLSGGSNTYDAAGTWMGYEHYYDVGGRYQRWYDPYNTNPDGLSGGSNTYDWTGAHVEYQHFYDDGRRYQRWYDPHNTNPEGLSGGSNTYDWTGAHVEYQHFYDDGRRYQRWYDPHNTNPDGLSGGSNSYDAAGAWAGYEWFYDDGRRFRTVVDSQNTQPWSSYTEYYNSSGQHTEDIWYHDGGGRNRNVFDFNNNQPWSSYSEYYNASGQHTEDVWYRDDGGRNRNVFDVNNNQPWSSYSELFDASGRNTDGIRYYDDGRRDHWQWDPANTQAWSSRVLNYNASGQWTTQNGVWDDGTTFQGQWRDMPDVRYWSWKIDTRDQNGQLTRVSGGYSDGWTFQEWHDPYNAQPWRGVVENYDQTGARMTREVFGDDYRWTRTNFDPHNTVNWRSITEHYNAQDYLVIRDTVNDDGSTSQERFRASSGVGFGIGNFLFKYFTDPLNLLELLVPFDADTNFVNSG
;
A
#
# COMPACT_ATOMS: atom_id res chain seq x y z
N MET A 1 -73.84 58.45 66.24
CA MET A 1 -72.39 58.21 66.35
C MET A 1 -72.00 57.48 65.09
N ALA A 2 -70.94 57.87 64.41
CA ALA A 2 -70.51 57.14 63.22
C ALA A 2 -69.96 55.78 63.63
N ASP A 3 -70.34 54.73 62.90
CA ASP A 3 -69.90 53.36 63.17
C ASP A 3 -68.53 53.14 62.50
N PRO A 4 -67.46 52.81 63.23
CA PRO A 4 -66.18 52.46 62.64
C PRO A 4 -66.29 51.21 61.75
N THR A 5 -65.46 51.14 60.71
CA THR A 5 -65.44 49.99 59.79
C THR A 5 -64.02 49.48 59.56
N LEU A 6 -63.93 48.19 59.28
CA LEU A 6 -62.73 47.50 58.81
C LEU A 6 -63.00 47.01 57.38
N THR A 7 -62.10 47.30 56.45
CA THR A 7 -62.11 46.75 55.10
C THR A 7 -60.84 45.95 54.86
N ILE A 8 -60.99 44.66 54.54
CA ILE A 8 -59.87 43.79 54.14
C ILE A 8 -59.81 43.75 52.63
N TYR A 9 -58.61 43.91 52.07
CA TYR A 9 -58.32 43.89 50.65
C TYR A 9 -57.44 42.70 50.31
N VAL A 10 -57.76 42.04 49.19
CA VAL A 10 -56.97 40.93 48.62
C VAL A 10 -56.75 41.22 47.14
N ALA A 11 -55.50 41.54 46.81
CA ALA A 11 -55.03 41.74 45.45
C ALA A 11 -54.44 40.41 44.91
N PRO A 12 -54.94 39.88 43.78
CA PRO A 12 -54.35 38.71 43.14
C PRO A 12 -52.92 38.96 42.65
N ALA A 13 -52.17 37.88 42.41
CA ALA A 13 -50.89 37.95 41.69
C ALA A 13 -51.07 38.68 40.34
N GLY A 14 -50.10 39.53 40.00
CA GLY A 14 -50.14 40.40 38.82
C GLY A 14 -50.90 41.71 39.00
N THR A 15 -51.45 42.01 40.19
CA THR A 15 -52.15 43.29 40.42
C THR A 15 -51.19 44.48 40.28
N PRO A 16 -51.47 45.46 39.40
CA PRO A 16 -50.64 46.64 39.21
C PRO A 16 -50.49 47.51 40.47
N MET A 17 -49.30 48.06 40.65
CA MET A 17 -48.97 49.02 41.71
C MET A 17 -48.47 50.36 41.16
N HIS A 18 -48.86 51.48 41.78
CA HIS A 18 -48.23 52.78 41.59
C HIS A 18 -47.05 52.95 42.55
N ASN A 19 -45.85 53.23 42.01
CA ASN A 19 -44.62 53.29 42.80
C ASN A 19 -44.56 54.59 43.63
N ALA A 20 -44.58 54.49 44.95
CA ALA A 20 -44.35 55.59 45.88
C ALA A 20 -42.87 55.68 46.27
N THR A 21 -41.99 56.08 45.33
CA THR A 21 -40.85 57.02 45.55
C THR A 21 -39.97 57.16 44.29
N GLY A 22 -40.14 58.28 43.57
CA GLY A 22 -39.03 59.08 43.00
C GLY A 22 -38.02 58.45 42.03
N GLY A 23 -38.45 57.94 40.87
CA GLY A 23 -37.56 57.72 39.71
C GLY A 23 -38.38 57.55 38.42
N ASN A 24 -38.17 58.40 37.42
CA ASN A 24 -38.80 58.33 36.10
C ASN A 24 -37.78 57.68 35.12
N PRO A 25 -38.15 56.72 34.24
CA PRO A 25 -39.50 56.38 33.78
C PRO A 25 -40.20 55.30 34.64
N PRO A 26 -41.54 55.20 34.60
CA PRO A 26 -42.31 54.32 35.48
C PRO A 26 -42.42 52.91 34.90
N THR A 27 -41.63 51.96 35.39
CA THR A 27 -41.95 50.53 35.25
C THR A 27 -43.05 50.19 36.24
N ALA A 28 -44.26 49.90 35.74
CA ALA A 28 -45.38 49.44 36.54
C ALA A 28 -45.02 48.10 37.21
N GLY A 29 -44.69 48.13 38.49
CA GLY A 29 -44.55 46.91 39.28
C GLY A 29 -45.93 46.25 39.44
N SER A 30 -46.00 44.94 39.29
CA SER A 30 -47.17 44.16 39.65
C SER A 30 -46.83 43.26 40.83
N SER A 31 -47.80 42.99 41.71
CA SER A 31 -47.61 42.05 42.81
C SER A 31 -47.15 40.67 42.30
N PHE A 32 -46.01 40.15 42.75
CA PHE A 32 -45.50 38.84 42.31
C PHE A 32 -46.39 37.68 42.82
N GLY A 33 -46.78 37.70 44.09
CA GLY A 33 -47.59 36.65 44.73
C GLY A 33 -49.04 37.04 45.05
N GLY A 34 -49.43 38.29 44.82
CA GLY A 34 -50.63 38.90 45.42
C GLY A 34 -50.29 39.62 46.74
N HIS A 35 -51.24 40.40 47.26
CA HIS A 35 -51.05 41.15 48.51
C HIS A 35 -52.35 41.24 49.30
N THR A 36 -52.25 41.15 50.61
CA THR A 36 -53.39 41.26 51.54
C THR A 36 -53.09 42.34 52.57
N TRP A 37 -54.04 43.26 52.78
CA TRP A 37 -53.91 44.35 53.75
C TRP A 37 -55.29 44.72 54.31
N TYR A 38 -55.30 45.50 55.38
CA TYR A 38 -56.55 46.00 55.96
C TYR A 38 -56.57 47.53 56.07
N VAL A 39 -57.78 48.09 56.01
CA VAL A 39 -58.04 49.52 56.11
C VAL A 39 -59.10 49.74 57.18
N ILE A 40 -58.86 50.63 58.12
CA ILE A 40 -59.82 51.01 59.16
C ILE A 40 -60.29 52.45 58.95
N ASP A 41 -61.61 52.66 59.06
CA ASP A 41 -62.25 53.97 58.95
C ASP A 41 -63.02 54.25 60.24
N LYS A 42 -62.77 55.41 60.85
CA LYS A 42 -63.40 55.83 62.11
C LYS A 42 -64.85 56.31 61.91
N GLY A 43 -65.25 56.56 60.66
CA GLY A 43 -66.59 56.99 60.27
C GLY A 43 -66.89 58.48 60.56
N ASP A 44 -65.97 59.20 61.22
CA ASP A 44 -66.11 60.60 61.63
C ASP A 44 -65.65 61.60 60.54
N GLY A 45 -65.31 61.11 59.34
CA GLY A 45 -64.80 61.91 58.22
C GLY A 45 -63.29 62.12 58.23
N SER A 46 -62.57 61.55 59.22
CA SER A 46 -61.10 61.44 59.16
C SER A 46 -60.65 60.50 58.03
N PRO A 47 -59.45 60.69 57.44
CA PRO A 47 -58.91 59.78 56.44
C PRO A 47 -58.77 58.36 56.99
N PRO A 48 -59.16 57.31 56.23
CA PRO A 48 -59.00 55.93 56.65
C PRO A 48 -57.51 55.55 56.75
N LEU A 49 -57.17 54.69 57.71
CA LEU A 49 -55.80 54.20 57.94
C LEU A 49 -55.61 52.86 57.24
N SER A 50 -54.61 52.75 56.37
CA SER A 50 -54.23 51.50 55.70
C SER A 50 -53.05 50.86 56.41
N TYR A 51 -53.06 49.54 56.55
CA TYR A 51 -51.96 48.76 57.10
C TYR A 51 -51.77 47.46 56.33
N GLY A 52 -50.61 47.31 55.70
CA GLY A 52 -50.13 46.03 55.20
C GLY A 52 -48.66 45.81 55.52
N PHE A 53 -48.20 44.58 55.32
CA PHE A 53 -46.84 44.17 55.61
C PHE A 53 -46.25 43.45 54.41
N GLY A 54 -45.08 43.87 53.97
CA GLY A 54 -44.42 43.36 52.77
C GLY A 54 -42.90 43.44 52.89
N PRO A 55 -42.15 42.89 51.92
CA PRO A 55 -40.70 43.03 51.90
C PRO A 55 -40.31 44.51 51.72
N GLU A 56 -39.22 44.93 52.37
CA GLU A 56 -38.71 46.31 52.29
C GLU A 56 -38.12 46.64 50.90
N THR A 57 -37.53 45.64 50.23
CA THR A 57 -37.03 45.73 48.85
C THR A 57 -37.79 44.77 47.93
N SER A 58 -38.17 45.24 46.74
CA SER A 58 -38.78 44.41 45.70
C SER A 58 -37.76 43.39 45.17
N GLY A 59 -38.03 42.09 45.35
CA GLY A 59 -37.09 41.00 45.06
C GLY A 59 -36.34 40.58 46.32
N LEU A 60 -36.77 39.48 46.92
CA LEU A 60 -36.15 38.92 48.12
C LEU A 60 -34.79 38.29 47.75
N PRO A 61 -33.70 38.55 48.51
CA PRO A 61 -32.36 38.00 48.23
C PRO A 61 -32.35 36.47 48.10
N ASP A 62 -33.18 35.77 48.89
CA ASP A 62 -33.31 34.29 48.92
C ASP A 62 -34.66 33.80 48.36
N GLY A 63 -35.34 34.62 47.55
CA GLY A 63 -36.63 34.28 46.92
C GLY A 63 -37.84 34.18 47.88
N PHE A 64 -37.63 34.00 49.19
CA PHE A 64 -38.70 33.76 50.16
C PHE A 64 -38.55 34.44 51.53
N VAL A 65 -37.39 35.00 51.89
CA VAL A 65 -37.15 35.67 53.20
C VAL A 65 -36.37 36.99 53.03
N GLY A 66 -36.71 38.04 53.79
CA GLY A 66 -35.98 39.31 53.82
C GLY A 66 -36.52 40.33 54.83
N PRO A 67 -35.95 41.54 54.94
CA PRO A 67 -36.43 42.59 55.85
C PRO A 67 -37.89 42.96 55.54
N GLY A 68 -38.72 43.05 56.58
CA GLY A 68 -40.14 43.35 56.45
C GLY A 68 -40.47 44.79 56.80
N LYS A 69 -41.40 45.39 56.07
CA LYS A 69 -41.82 46.78 56.22
C LYS A 69 -43.34 46.91 56.22
N ILE A 70 -43.83 47.85 57.03
CA ILE A 70 -45.23 48.25 57.08
C ILE A 70 -45.49 49.26 55.96
N TYR A 71 -46.57 49.05 55.23
CA TYR A 71 -47.05 49.94 54.19
C TYR A 71 -48.36 50.58 54.63
N ASP A 72 -48.35 51.90 54.78
CA ASP A 72 -49.50 52.72 55.19
C ASP A 72 -50.29 53.28 54.01
N ASN A 73 -49.89 52.92 52.79
CA ASN A 73 -50.39 53.44 51.53
C ASN A 73 -50.83 52.34 50.55
N ASP A 74 -51.00 51.09 51.01
CA ASP A 74 -51.40 49.96 50.15
C ASP A 74 -52.72 50.20 49.42
N VAL A 75 -53.70 50.82 50.07
CA VAL A 75 -55.00 51.18 49.45
C VAL A 75 -54.86 52.17 48.28
N THR A 76 -53.80 52.98 48.25
CA THR A 76 -53.50 53.93 47.17
C THR A 76 -52.43 53.43 46.21
N ASN A 77 -51.76 52.33 46.54
CA ASN A 77 -50.70 51.76 45.69
C ASN A 77 -51.26 50.67 44.78
N TYR A 78 -52.15 49.79 45.27
CA TYR A 78 -52.70 48.69 44.50
C TYR A 78 -53.99 49.07 43.77
N HIS A 79 -54.04 48.85 42.45
CA HIS A 79 -55.22 49.15 41.64
C HIS A 79 -55.55 48.04 40.65
N GLY A 80 -56.83 47.72 40.54
CA GLY A 80 -57.35 46.82 39.51
C GLY A 80 -58.75 46.32 39.82
N PRO A 81 -59.56 45.97 38.80
CA PRO A 81 -60.89 45.41 38.99
C PRO A 81 -60.89 44.02 39.65
N SER A 82 -59.71 43.40 39.76
CA SER A 82 -59.48 42.08 40.35
C SER A 82 -59.25 42.10 41.86
N ILE A 83 -59.09 43.28 42.48
CA ILE A 83 -58.93 43.40 43.94
C ILE A 83 -60.26 43.09 44.61
N GLN A 84 -60.28 42.05 45.43
CA GLN A 84 -61.45 41.71 46.23
C GLN A 84 -61.38 42.47 47.56
N ARG A 85 -62.53 42.92 48.05
CA ARG A 85 -62.62 43.62 49.35
C ARG A 85 -63.87 43.23 50.11
N ARG A 86 -63.76 43.17 51.43
CA ARG A 86 -64.90 42.99 52.34
C ARG A 86 -64.84 44.04 53.44
N THR A 87 -65.95 44.73 53.65
CA THR A 87 -66.09 45.75 54.70
C THR A 87 -67.04 45.24 55.77
N VAL A 88 -66.60 45.27 57.03
CA VAL A 88 -67.38 44.89 58.22
C VAL A 88 -67.43 46.06 59.21
N LYS A 89 -68.52 46.16 59.99
CA LYS A 89 -68.61 47.12 61.10
C LYS A 89 -67.81 46.60 62.30
N ILE A 90 -67.09 47.49 62.98
CA ILE A 90 -66.28 47.16 64.15
C ILE A 90 -66.59 48.13 65.31
N THR A 91 -66.25 47.75 66.54
CA THR A 91 -66.37 48.65 67.70
C THR A 91 -65.22 49.66 67.76
N ALA A 92 -65.36 50.69 68.60
CA ALA A 92 -64.28 51.65 68.83
C ALA A 92 -63.03 50.98 69.45
N GLU A 93 -63.23 49.99 70.32
CA GLU A 93 -62.14 49.21 70.92
C GLU A 93 -61.40 48.36 69.86
N GLN A 94 -62.14 47.75 68.93
CA GLN A 94 -61.57 46.99 67.83
C GLN A 94 -60.81 47.90 66.86
N PHE A 95 -61.32 49.11 66.59
CA PHE A 95 -60.61 50.12 65.80
C PHE A 95 -59.27 50.49 66.45
N GLU A 96 -59.25 50.79 67.74
CA GLU A 96 -58.03 51.13 68.48
C GLU A 96 -57.03 49.96 68.55
N ALA A 97 -57.52 48.72 68.67
CA ALA A 97 -56.68 47.52 68.66
C ALA A 97 -56.02 47.30 67.29
N LEU A 98 -56.79 47.42 66.20
CA LEU A 98 -56.28 47.33 64.82
C LEU A 98 -55.29 48.45 64.50
N ALA A 99 -55.56 49.68 64.94
CA ALA A 99 -54.64 50.81 64.78
C ALA A 99 -53.32 50.57 65.53
N ARG A 100 -53.41 50.08 66.78
CA ARG A 100 -52.24 49.77 67.60
C ARG A 100 -51.38 48.67 67.00
N PHE A 101 -52.00 47.59 66.53
CA PHE A 101 -51.28 46.51 65.85
C PHE A 101 -50.58 47.02 64.60
N GLY A 102 -51.30 47.73 63.72
CA GLY A 102 -50.76 48.23 62.46
C GLY A 102 -49.62 49.22 62.61
N THR A 103 -49.57 49.97 63.72
CA THR A 103 -48.53 50.98 63.97
C THR A 103 -47.28 50.39 64.63
N ASN A 104 -47.40 49.28 65.37
CA ASN A 104 -46.27 48.63 66.06
C ASN A 104 -46.36 47.09 66.03
N PRO A 105 -46.38 46.46 64.84
CA PRO A 105 -46.49 45.02 64.69
C PRO A 105 -45.18 44.28 65.02
N GLN A 106 -44.06 45.00 65.15
CA GLN A 106 -42.77 44.41 65.58
C GLN A 106 -42.86 43.79 66.97
N ALA A 107 -43.73 44.32 67.84
CA ALA A 107 -44.02 43.73 69.15
C ALA A 107 -44.62 42.31 69.04
N ASN A 108 -45.15 41.93 67.87
CA ASN A 108 -45.72 40.62 67.57
C ASN A 108 -44.86 39.82 66.56
N GLY A 109 -43.57 40.17 66.40
CA GLY A 109 -42.62 39.38 65.59
C GLY A 109 -42.50 39.78 64.11
N PHE A 110 -43.23 40.80 63.65
CA PHE A 110 -43.19 41.29 62.26
C PHE A 110 -41.99 42.23 62.01
N THR A 111 -40.77 41.71 62.12
CA THR A 111 -39.52 42.42 61.75
C THR A 111 -38.92 41.92 60.44
N THR A 112 -39.21 40.67 60.08
CA THR A 112 -38.70 39.99 58.88
C THR A 112 -39.92 39.52 58.08
N TYR A 113 -39.93 39.77 56.77
CA TYR A 113 -40.92 39.22 55.86
C TYR A 113 -40.44 37.85 55.36
N ASP A 114 -41.16 36.80 55.71
CA ASP A 114 -40.96 35.47 55.16
C ASP A 114 -42.30 34.97 54.59
N VAL A 115 -42.29 34.48 53.36
CA VAL A 115 -43.49 33.99 52.67
C VAL A 115 -44.14 32.83 53.45
N GLN A 116 -43.37 32.13 54.28
CA GLN A 116 -43.77 30.99 55.11
C GLN A 116 -44.08 31.38 56.57
N LYS A 117 -43.55 32.51 57.07
CA LYS A 117 -43.75 33.04 58.44
C LYS A 117 -43.67 34.58 58.42
N ASN A 118 -44.60 35.28 59.05
CA ASN A 118 -44.71 36.75 59.03
C ASN A 118 -44.99 37.32 57.62
N SER A 119 -45.87 36.66 56.85
CA SER A 119 -46.29 37.13 55.51
C SER A 119 -47.37 38.21 55.57
N CYS A 120 -47.72 38.81 54.41
CA CYS A 120 -48.81 39.78 54.29
C CYS A 120 -50.17 39.20 54.74
N ILE A 121 -50.36 37.89 54.61
CA ILE A 121 -51.58 37.18 55.00
C ILE A 121 -51.62 36.98 56.51
N GLU A 122 -50.50 36.52 57.09
CA GLU A 122 -50.37 36.32 58.53
C GLU A 122 -50.50 37.64 59.29
N PHE A 123 -49.96 38.73 58.74
CA PHE A 123 -50.11 40.08 59.27
C PHE A 123 -51.56 40.50 59.45
N VAL A 124 -52.42 40.24 58.45
CA VAL A 124 -53.85 40.54 58.56
C VAL A 124 -54.53 39.64 59.59
N TRP A 125 -54.22 38.34 59.61
CA TRP A 125 -54.80 37.42 60.60
C TRP A 125 -54.46 37.79 62.05
N GLU A 126 -53.19 38.10 62.32
CA GLU A 126 -52.73 38.53 63.64
C GLU A 126 -53.36 39.86 64.06
N ALA A 127 -53.57 40.79 63.12
CA ALA A 127 -54.30 42.04 63.38
C ALA A 127 -55.75 41.79 63.80
N LEU A 128 -56.45 40.89 63.11
CA LEU A 128 -57.84 40.53 63.42
C LEU A 128 -57.96 39.82 64.77
N GLU A 129 -56.99 38.97 65.11
CA GLU A 129 -56.92 38.30 66.40
C GLU A 129 -56.61 39.28 67.54
N ALA A 130 -55.64 40.18 67.35
CA ALA A 130 -55.32 41.24 68.31
C ALA A 130 -56.51 42.16 68.58
N ALA A 131 -57.41 42.31 67.61
CA ALA A 131 -58.66 43.04 67.73
C ALA A 131 -59.85 42.19 68.25
N GLY A 132 -59.67 40.89 68.47
CA GLY A 132 -60.73 39.99 68.92
C GLY A 132 -61.86 39.80 67.90
N ILE A 133 -61.57 39.98 66.60
CA ILE A 133 -62.52 39.82 65.49
C ILE A 133 -62.63 38.35 65.07
N VAL A 134 -61.53 37.59 65.21
CA VAL A 134 -61.47 36.15 64.93
C VAL A 134 -60.83 35.41 66.11
N THR A 135 -61.32 34.20 66.42
CA THR A 135 -60.71 33.27 67.39
C THR A 135 -60.17 32.06 66.63
N ARG A 136 -58.88 31.73 66.77
CA ARG A 136 -58.24 30.69 65.95
C ARG A 136 -58.90 29.31 66.10
N PRO A 137 -59.25 28.61 65.00
CA PRO A 137 -59.30 27.16 64.96
C PRO A 137 -57.88 26.56 64.84
N LEU A 138 -57.71 25.32 65.31
CA LEU A 138 -56.50 24.51 65.22
C LEU A 138 -55.97 24.33 63.79
N TYR A 139 -56.82 24.50 62.78
CA TYR A 139 -56.49 24.52 61.35
C TYR A 139 -55.32 25.44 60.98
N SER A 140 -55.10 26.54 61.70
CA SER A 140 -53.98 27.47 61.42
C SER A 140 -52.58 26.87 61.62
N HIS A 141 -52.44 25.78 62.39
CA HIS A 141 -51.16 25.10 62.57
C HIS A 141 -50.78 24.20 61.39
N MET A 142 -51.76 23.78 60.60
CA MET A 142 -51.56 22.86 59.49
C MET A 142 -51.25 23.52 58.15
N PHE A 143 -51.41 24.84 57.99
CA PHE A 143 -51.09 25.52 56.72
C PHE A 143 -49.64 26.00 56.62
N LYS A 144 -48.73 25.48 57.46
CA LYS A 144 -47.27 25.67 57.33
C LYS A 144 -46.65 24.90 56.15
N PHE A 145 -47.45 24.45 55.18
CA PHE A 145 -46.94 23.78 53.98
C PHE A 145 -46.79 24.77 52.83
N PRO A 146 -45.61 24.88 52.21
CA PRO A 146 -45.57 25.30 50.82
C PRO A 146 -46.37 24.27 49.99
N LEU A 147 -47.24 24.73 49.10
CA LEU A 147 -47.70 23.89 47.98
C LEU A 147 -46.44 23.49 47.20
N LEU A 148 -45.97 22.25 47.40
CA LEU A 148 -44.94 21.65 46.57
C LEU A 148 -45.59 21.22 45.26
N GLY A 149 -45.92 22.21 44.42
CA GLY A 149 -46.16 21.95 43.01
C GLY A 149 -44.83 21.67 42.30
N PRO A 150 -44.81 20.86 41.23
CA PRO A 150 -43.65 20.75 40.37
C PRO A 150 -43.31 22.15 39.84
N LEU A 151 -42.15 22.67 40.23
CA LEU A 151 -41.58 23.90 39.71
C LEU A 151 -41.31 23.71 38.21
N ASN A 152 -42.28 24.09 37.38
CA ASN A 152 -42.06 24.24 35.94
C ASN A 152 -41.08 25.42 35.74
N PRO A 153 -40.10 25.37 34.81
CA PRO A 153 -38.94 26.29 34.75
C PRO A 153 -39.25 27.75 34.41
N THR A 154 -40.52 28.17 34.42
CA THR A 154 -40.96 29.53 34.10
C THR A 154 -41.60 30.18 35.32
N GLY A 155 -40.81 30.36 36.39
CA GLY A 155 -40.87 31.51 37.30
C GLY A 155 -42.23 32.03 37.82
N ALA A 156 -43.24 31.19 38.01
CA ALA A 156 -44.52 31.62 38.57
C ALA A 156 -45.07 30.59 39.56
N ALA A 157 -44.80 30.81 40.85
CA ALA A 157 -45.62 30.22 41.91
C ALA A 157 -47.03 30.81 41.81
N ARG A 158 -47.95 30.09 41.16
CA ARG A 158 -49.37 30.43 41.22
C ARG A 158 -49.88 30.05 42.61
N PHE A 159 -49.90 31.02 43.53
CA PHE A 159 -50.66 30.91 44.77
C PHE A 159 -52.13 30.61 44.41
N PRO A 160 -52.71 29.46 44.79
CA PRO A 160 -54.08 29.17 44.43
C PRO A 160 -55.02 30.15 45.14
N ALA A 161 -56.03 30.62 44.41
CA ALA A 161 -57.17 31.40 44.88
C ALA A 161 -58.05 30.69 45.94
N ALA A 162 -57.51 29.68 46.63
CA ALA A 162 -58.19 28.80 47.58
C ALA A 162 -58.28 29.36 49.01
N GLN A 163 -57.56 30.43 49.34
CA GLN A 163 -57.64 31.06 50.67
C GLN A 163 -58.76 32.10 50.80
N TRP A 164 -59.20 32.70 49.68
CA TRP A 164 -60.29 33.67 49.68
C TRP A 164 -61.64 33.09 50.16
N PRO A 165 -62.06 31.87 49.75
CA PRO A 165 -63.27 31.24 50.30
C PRO A 165 -63.24 31.11 51.82
N ILE A 166 -62.07 30.86 52.43
CA ILE A 166 -61.89 30.61 53.86
C ILE A 166 -61.89 31.92 54.67
N LEU A 167 -61.16 32.94 54.20
CA LEU A 167 -61.17 34.28 54.81
C LEU A 167 -62.57 34.90 54.70
N ARG A 168 -63.25 34.68 53.57
CA ARG A 168 -64.66 35.06 53.36
C ARG A 168 -65.58 34.32 54.33
N ASP A 169 -65.40 33.01 54.54
CA ASP A 169 -66.24 32.23 55.45
C ASP A 169 -66.03 32.65 56.93
N ALA A 170 -64.80 32.99 57.33
CA ALA A 170 -64.49 33.53 58.65
C ALA A 170 -65.10 34.92 58.89
N LEU A 171 -65.07 35.80 57.87
CA LEU A 171 -65.72 37.12 57.92
C LEU A 171 -67.25 37.02 57.84
N ASP A 172 -67.78 36.06 57.08
CA ASP A 172 -69.22 35.75 57.03
C ASP A 172 -69.69 35.16 58.38
N GLN A 173 -68.86 34.37 59.08
CA GLN A 173 -69.11 33.95 60.46
C GLN A 173 -69.10 35.13 61.45
N PHE A 174 -68.19 36.10 61.27
CA PHE A 174 -68.16 37.34 62.07
C PHE A 174 -69.42 38.19 61.84
N GLU A 175 -69.89 38.34 60.60
CA GLU A 175 -71.14 39.05 60.31
C GLU A 175 -72.40 38.30 60.79
N ARG A 176 -72.40 36.96 60.77
CA ARG A 176 -73.49 36.13 61.33
C ARG A 176 -73.57 36.21 62.85
N THR A 177 -72.45 36.42 63.53
CA THR A 177 -72.38 36.55 65.00
C THR A 177 -72.57 38.00 65.49
N GLY A 178 -72.48 38.99 64.58
CA GLY A 178 -72.76 40.41 64.83
C GLY A 178 -71.70 41.12 65.68
N PRO A 179 -71.60 42.46 65.62
CA PRO A 179 -70.63 43.21 66.40
C PRO A 179 -70.90 43.06 67.90
N VAL A 180 -69.96 42.41 68.59
CA VAL A 180 -69.97 42.21 70.04
C VAL A 180 -69.76 43.57 70.74
N GLY A 181 -70.83 44.16 71.24
CA GLY A 181 -70.75 45.09 72.39
C GLY A 181 -70.49 44.32 73.70
N PRO A 182 -70.07 44.98 74.80
CA PRO A 182 -69.62 44.30 76.02
C PRO A 182 -70.75 43.49 76.69
N PRO A 183 -70.38 42.50 77.54
CA PRO A 183 -70.70 41.09 77.37
C PRO A 183 -72.17 40.76 77.59
N LYS A 184 -72.77 39.97 76.70
CA LYS A 184 -73.99 39.22 77.00
C LYS A 184 -73.70 37.72 77.02
N ARG A 185 -73.53 37.23 78.26
CA ARG A 185 -73.86 35.91 78.80
C ARG A 185 -73.75 34.70 77.84
N SER A 186 -72.66 33.95 78.05
CA SER A 186 -72.57 32.48 78.14
C SER A 186 -73.44 31.66 77.18
N GLY A 187 -72.83 31.15 76.10
CA GLY A 187 -73.13 29.77 75.68
C GLY A 187 -72.77 28.80 76.83
N SER A 188 -73.38 27.62 76.87
CA SER A 188 -73.09 26.61 77.90
C SER A 188 -72.03 25.65 77.40
N ILE A 189 -71.02 25.40 78.23
CA ILE A 189 -70.09 24.27 78.04
C ILE A 189 -70.64 23.13 78.90
N GLU A 190 -70.91 22.00 78.26
CA GLU A 190 -71.31 20.75 78.90
C GLU A 190 -70.09 19.83 78.96
N GLU A 191 -69.62 19.52 80.16
CA GLU A 191 -68.47 18.64 80.38
C GLU A 191 -68.94 17.28 80.91
N ILE A 192 -68.55 16.21 80.24
CA ILE A 192 -68.73 14.83 80.66
C ILE A 192 -67.42 14.38 81.28
N THR A 193 -67.46 13.93 82.54
CA THR A 193 -66.27 13.48 83.27
C THR A 193 -66.21 11.96 83.42
N ASP A 194 -65.00 11.40 83.46
CA ASP A 194 -64.73 10.02 83.85
C ASP A 194 -64.96 9.80 85.37
N PRO A 195 -64.88 8.55 85.88
CA PRO A 195 -65.00 8.25 87.31
C PRO A 195 -63.93 8.91 88.21
N ASN A 196 -62.85 9.44 87.64
CA ASN A 196 -61.78 10.14 88.35
C ASN A 196 -61.99 11.67 88.34
N GLY A 197 -63.10 12.15 87.77
CA GLY A 197 -63.44 13.57 87.69
C GLY A 197 -62.72 14.33 86.57
N ARG A 198 -62.13 13.63 85.59
CA ARG A 198 -61.44 14.23 84.44
C ARG A 198 -62.40 14.40 83.28
N VAL A 199 -62.33 15.52 82.55
CA VAL A 199 -63.22 15.80 81.41
C VAL A 199 -62.86 14.91 80.22
N VAL A 200 -63.73 13.97 79.84
CA VAL A 200 -63.55 13.09 78.66
C VAL A 200 -64.27 13.60 77.43
N THR A 201 -65.26 14.48 77.60
CA THR A 201 -65.94 15.16 76.48
C THR A 201 -66.36 16.56 76.92
N SER A 202 -66.05 17.56 76.10
CA SER A 202 -66.53 18.93 76.24
C SER A 202 -67.39 19.28 75.04
N ILE A 203 -68.64 19.69 75.27
CA ILE A 203 -69.60 20.06 74.24
C ILE A 203 -69.90 21.55 74.39
N GLU A 204 -69.50 22.33 73.40
CA GLU A 204 -69.87 23.74 73.32
C GLU A 204 -71.23 23.86 72.64
N ARG A 205 -72.19 24.51 73.31
CA ARG A 205 -73.51 24.81 72.73
C ARG A 205 -73.67 26.30 72.49
N ASP A 206 -74.31 26.64 71.38
CA ASP A 206 -74.69 28.02 71.09
C ASP A 206 -75.84 28.50 71.99
N HIS A 207 -76.25 29.76 71.82
CA HIS A 207 -77.33 30.37 72.59
C HIS A 207 -78.73 29.79 72.31
N THR A 208 -78.86 28.90 71.32
CA THR A 208 -80.10 28.16 70.99
C THR A 208 -80.11 26.75 71.58
N GLY A 209 -78.98 26.31 72.16
CA GLY A 209 -78.78 24.96 72.67
C GLY A 209 -78.27 23.96 71.62
N ALA A 210 -78.05 24.41 70.38
CA ALA A 210 -77.47 23.58 69.32
C ALA A 210 -75.98 23.35 69.60
N VAL A 211 -75.49 22.16 69.27
CA VAL A 211 -74.06 21.83 69.41
C VAL A 211 -73.29 22.66 68.39
N LYS A 212 -72.20 23.27 68.84
CA LYS A 212 -71.29 24.07 68.02
C LYS A 212 -69.97 23.36 67.79
N SER A 213 -69.42 22.73 68.83
CA SER A 213 -68.19 21.95 68.75
C SER A 213 -68.17 20.88 69.84
N ILE A 214 -67.47 19.78 69.60
CA ILE A 214 -67.25 18.71 70.58
C ILE A 214 -65.75 18.44 70.64
N VAL A 215 -65.20 18.34 71.85
CA VAL A 215 -63.81 17.89 72.07
C VAL A 215 -63.82 16.67 72.97
N GLU A 216 -63.25 15.57 72.50
CA GLU A 216 -63.06 14.34 73.28
C GLU A 216 -61.61 14.23 73.74
N TYR A 217 -61.40 13.81 74.98
CA TYR A 217 -60.06 13.69 75.59
C TYR A 217 -59.79 12.26 76.04
N ASP A 218 -58.66 11.70 75.59
CA ASP A 218 -58.04 10.52 76.19
C ASP A 218 -56.87 10.96 77.08
N TYR A 219 -56.60 10.18 78.12
CA TYR A 219 -55.55 10.46 79.09
C TYR A 219 -54.51 9.34 79.13
N ASP A 220 -53.25 9.69 79.38
CA ASP A 220 -52.17 8.73 79.65
C ASP A 220 -52.26 8.16 81.09
N GLN A 221 -51.38 7.19 81.40
CA GLN A 221 -51.30 6.59 82.74
C GLN A 221 -50.94 7.59 83.86
N ALA A 222 -50.32 8.72 83.52
CA ALA A 222 -49.98 9.80 84.45
C ALA A 222 -51.14 10.81 84.62
N GLY A 223 -52.19 10.70 83.81
CA GLY A 223 -53.36 11.57 83.85
C GLY A 223 -53.24 12.86 83.04
N ASN A 224 -52.27 12.96 82.14
CA ASN A 224 -52.19 14.05 81.17
C ASN A 224 -53.01 13.68 79.93
N VAL A 225 -53.52 14.68 79.20
CA VAL A 225 -54.21 14.44 77.92
C VAL A 225 -53.22 13.84 76.91
N SER A 226 -53.54 12.65 76.40
CA SER A 226 -52.76 11.90 75.40
C SER A 226 -53.35 11.99 74.00
N LEU A 227 -54.66 12.24 73.88
CA LEU A 227 -55.34 12.56 72.62
C LEU A 227 -56.45 13.57 72.90
N ALA A 228 -56.52 14.64 72.13
CA ALA A 228 -57.68 15.52 72.05
C ALA A 228 -58.25 15.42 70.62
N THR A 229 -59.49 14.95 70.49
CA THR A 229 -60.19 14.86 69.20
C THR A 229 -61.26 15.93 69.12
N TYR A 230 -61.12 16.84 68.15
CA TYR A 230 -62.07 17.91 67.88
C TYR A 230 -63.06 17.45 66.82
N LYS A 231 -64.34 17.74 67.03
CA LYS A 231 -65.44 17.40 66.15
C LYS A 231 -66.35 18.60 65.95
N ASP A 232 -67.01 18.65 64.80
CA ASP A 232 -68.04 19.64 64.50
C ASP A 232 -69.37 19.32 65.20
N ALA A 233 -70.38 20.14 64.91
CA ALA A 233 -71.74 20.00 65.43
C ALA A 233 -72.41 18.64 65.10
N ASP A 234 -72.00 18.01 63.99
CA ASP A 234 -72.54 16.74 63.51
C ASP A 234 -71.74 15.53 64.05
N GLY A 235 -70.71 15.78 64.86
CA GLY A 235 -69.86 14.77 65.46
C GLY A 235 -68.79 14.21 64.50
N VAL A 236 -68.58 14.85 63.34
CA VAL A 236 -67.51 14.49 62.40
C VAL A 236 -66.19 15.06 62.93
N ARG A 237 -65.12 14.25 62.87
CA ARG A 237 -63.79 14.69 63.29
C ARG A 237 -63.32 15.82 62.38
N THR A 238 -62.83 16.90 62.97
CA THR A 238 -62.27 18.05 62.26
C THR A 238 -60.77 18.15 62.49
N ASP A 239 -60.31 17.90 63.71
CA ASP A 239 -58.90 17.87 64.10
C ASP A 239 -58.64 16.82 65.19
N ALA A 240 -57.39 16.41 65.34
CA ALA A 240 -56.93 15.64 66.49
C ALA A 240 -55.51 16.03 66.87
N VAL A 241 -55.22 16.07 68.17
CA VAL A 241 -53.88 16.32 68.71
C VAL A 241 -53.54 15.17 69.64
N SER A 242 -52.58 14.34 69.27
CA SER A 242 -52.05 13.30 70.15
C SER A 242 -50.68 13.64 70.69
N ARG A 243 -50.41 13.19 71.92
CA ARG A 243 -49.11 13.24 72.57
C ARG A 243 -48.78 11.84 73.05
N THR A 244 -47.72 11.26 72.51
CA THR A 244 -47.22 9.93 72.88
C THR A 244 -45.78 10.03 73.32
N ILE A 245 -45.38 9.24 74.31
CA ILE A 245 -43.99 9.09 74.70
C ILE A 245 -43.54 7.73 74.17
N ASP A 246 -42.50 7.71 73.34
CA ASP A 246 -41.92 6.46 72.86
C ASP A 246 -41.30 5.70 74.06
N PRO A 247 -41.79 4.48 74.37
CA PRO A 247 -41.35 3.74 75.55
C PRO A 247 -39.90 3.23 75.44
N VAL A 248 -39.30 3.20 74.25
CA VAL A 248 -37.93 2.75 74.01
C VAL A 248 -36.97 3.93 74.05
N THR A 249 -37.31 5.02 73.37
CA THR A 249 -36.40 6.17 73.20
C THR A 249 -36.63 7.29 74.20
N GLY A 250 -37.79 7.34 74.85
CA GLY A 250 -38.21 8.44 75.73
C GLY A 250 -38.58 9.72 74.98
N ASN A 251 -38.59 9.70 73.65
CA ASN A 251 -38.93 10.85 72.81
C ASN A 251 -40.42 11.19 72.95
N ILE A 252 -40.74 12.48 72.96
CA ILE A 252 -42.13 12.95 72.96
C ILE A 252 -42.54 13.17 71.51
N ILE A 253 -43.58 12.47 71.06
CA ILE A 253 -44.16 12.60 69.73
C ILE A 253 -45.49 13.34 69.88
N VAL A 254 -45.61 14.51 69.26
CA VAL A 254 -46.87 15.26 69.17
C VAL A 254 -47.37 15.16 67.73
N ARG A 255 -48.55 14.60 67.52
CA ARG A 255 -49.18 14.51 66.19
C ARG A 255 -50.41 15.40 66.14
N LEU A 256 -50.39 16.38 65.25
CA LEU A 256 -51.57 17.12 64.85
C LEU A 256 -52.14 16.48 63.59
N THR A 257 -53.44 16.32 63.51
CA THR A 257 -54.13 15.69 62.39
C THR A 257 -55.34 16.53 62.06
N SER A 258 -55.60 16.81 60.78
CA SER A 258 -56.87 17.39 60.34
C SER A 258 -57.61 16.45 59.40
N TYR A 259 -58.91 16.66 59.35
CA TYR A 259 -59.84 15.86 58.58
C TYR A 259 -60.68 16.77 57.68
N THR A 260 -61.19 16.25 56.57
CA THR A 260 -62.18 16.95 55.75
C THR A 260 -63.52 17.05 56.49
N ALA A 261 -64.44 17.88 55.99
CA ALA A 261 -65.82 17.92 56.49
C ALA A 261 -66.56 16.56 56.39
N ALA A 262 -66.03 15.59 55.62
CA ALA A 262 -66.55 14.23 55.54
C ALA A 262 -65.81 13.24 56.48
N GLY A 263 -64.87 13.72 57.30
CA GLY A 263 -64.11 12.93 58.27
C GLY A 263 -62.93 12.13 57.70
N ALA A 264 -62.54 12.37 56.44
CA ALA A 264 -61.37 11.74 55.82
C ALA A 264 -60.08 12.50 56.15
N LEU A 265 -58.96 11.80 56.30
CA LEU A 265 -57.66 12.39 56.70
C LEU A 265 -57.15 13.39 55.65
N LEU A 266 -57.10 14.68 55.99
CA LEU A 266 -56.65 15.75 55.10
C LEU A 266 -55.14 15.98 55.20
N GLY A 267 -54.57 15.82 56.39
CA GLY A 267 -53.14 15.90 56.60
C GLY A 267 -52.76 15.72 58.08
N GLU A 268 -51.45 15.69 58.32
CA GLU A 268 -50.88 15.52 59.64
C GLU A 268 -49.56 16.29 59.80
N HIS A 269 -49.27 16.74 61.02
CA HIS A 269 -47.99 17.33 61.40
C HIS A 269 -47.49 16.62 62.66
N VAL A 270 -46.44 15.83 62.52
CA VAL A 270 -45.79 15.06 63.58
C VAL A 270 -44.54 15.81 64.02
N ARG A 271 -44.42 16.12 65.31
CA ARG A 271 -43.23 16.69 65.92
C ARG A 271 -42.63 15.70 66.89
N THR A 272 -41.33 15.46 66.76
CA THR A 272 -40.58 14.57 67.63
C THR A 272 -39.60 15.41 68.43
N TYR A 273 -39.78 15.41 69.74
CA TYR A 273 -38.90 16.07 70.69
C TYR A 273 -38.01 15.03 71.33
N THR A 274 -36.70 15.19 71.14
CA THR A 274 -35.66 14.47 71.88
C THR A 274 -35.15 15.34 73.03
N ALA A 275 -34.19 14.86 73.82
CA ALA A 275 -33.61 15.64 74.92
C ALA A 275 -32.90 16.94 74.44
N THR A 276 -32.46 17.00 73.18
CA THR A 276 -31.62 18.09 72.66
C THR A 276 -32.12 18.74 71.37
N THR A 277 -33.05 18.10 70.65
CA THR A 277 -33.49 18.56 69.32
C THR A 277 -34.99 18.33 69.09
N GLU A 278 -35.59 19.17 68.26
CA GLU A 278 -36.93 18.99 67.70
C GLU A 278 -36.81 18.72 66.19
N THR A 279 -37.50 17.70 65.70
CA THR A 279 -37.73 17.50 64.26
C THR A 279 -39.22 17.43 64.01
N SER A 280 -39.64 17.75 62.79
CA SER A 280 -41.05 17.59 62.44
C SER A 280 -41.24 17.08 61.02
N VAL A 281 -42.30 16.30 60.82
CA VAL A 281 -42.72 15.79 59.52
C VAL A 281 -44.15 16.22 59.32
N ALA A 282 -44.40 16.87 58.20
CA ALA A 282 -45.73 17.32 57.84
C ALA A 282 -46.15 16.54 56.59
N THR A 283 -47.36 15.99 56.54
CA THR A 283 -47.94 15.25 55.41
C THR A 283 -49.30 15.83 55.02
N MET A 284 -49.58 15.94 53.73
CA MET A 284 -50.89 16.27 53.17
C MET A 284 -51.36 15.15 52.23
N TYR A 285 -52.67 14.93 52.16
CA TYR A 285 -53.29 13.91 51.32
C TYR A 285 -54.25 14.56 50.32
N ASP A 286 -54.25 14.08 49.07
CA ASP A 286 -55.28 14.47 48.09
C ASP A 286 -56.53 13.61 48.28
N VAL A 287 -57.34 13.99 49.27
CA VAL A 287 -58.59 13.27 49.59
C VAL A 287 -59.62 13.36 48.46
N ALA A 288 -59.55 14.40 47.63
CA ALA A 288 -60.51 14.63 46.56
C ALA A 288 -60.12 13.98 45.23
N ALA A 289 -58.91 13.41 45.12
CA ALA A 289 -58.34 12.84 43.89
C ALA A 289 -58.41 13.84 42.71
N THR A 290 -58.05 15.10 42.99
CA THR A 290 -58.06 16.20 42.02
C THR A 290 -56.66 16.58 41.52
N GLN A 291 -55.64 16.08 42.18
CA GLN A 291 -54.23 16.24 41.87
C GLN A 291 -53.70 14.98 41.17
N THR A 292 -52.44 15.01 40.75
CA THR A 292 -51.74 13.84 40.20
C THR A 292 -50.96 13.07 41.28
N TRP A 293 -51.12 13.49 42.53
CA TRP A 293 -50.39 12.95 43.67
C TRP A 293 -51.34 12.52 44.78
N GLN A 294 -51.01 11.40 45.41
CA GLN A 294 -51.74 10.82 46.52
C GLN A 294 -51.39 11.52 47.84
N SER A 295 -50.09 11.76 48.08
CA SER A 295 -49.64 12.47 49.26
C SER A 295 -48.34 13.23 49.04
N GLN A 296 -48.15 14.29 49.83
CA GLN A 296 -46.91 15.05 49.91
C GLN A 296 -46.46 15.14 51.35
N SER A 297 -45.19 14.90 51.62
CA SER A 297 -44.60 15.07 52.95
C SER A 297 -43.34 15.90 52.93
N ALA A 298 -43.05 16.59 54.03
CA ALA A 298 -41.83 17.36 54.24
C ALA A 298 -41.31 17.16 55.66
N SER A 299 -40.04 16.79 55.77
CA SER A 299 -39.31 16.72 57.04
C SER A 299 -38.55 18.02 57.28
N MET A 300 -38.56 18.50 58.51
CA MET A 300 -37.96 19.76 58.93
C MET A 300 -37.06 19.54 60.15
N ASN A 301 -35.96 20.30 60.19
CA ASN A 301 -35.09 20.39 61.36
C ASN A 301 -35.68 21.33 62.43
N GLN A 302 -34.95 21.50 63.54
CA GLN A 302 -35.35 22.35 64.67
C GLN A 302 -35.52 23.84 64.30
N ALA A 303 -34.79 24.34 63.30
CA ALA A 303 -34.95 25.70 62.80
C ALA A 303 -36.21 25.87 61.91
N GLY A 304 -36.84 24.76 61.53
CA GLY A 304 -37.96 24.71 60.60
C GLY A 304 -37.54 24.68 59.13
N ASN A 305 -36.25 24.47 58.83
CA ASN A 305 -35.78 24.29 57.46
C ASN A 305 -36.15 22.89 56.98
N ILE A 306 -36.61 22.79 55.73
CA ILE A 306 -36.94 21.50 55.10
C ILE A 306 -35.63 20.74 54.81
N THR A 307 -35.50 19.53 55.34
CA THR A 307 -34.35 18.64 55.11
C THR A 307 -34.65 17.56 54.08
N SER A 308 -35.91 17.16 53.96
CA SER A 308 -36.37 16.28 52.88
C SER A 308 -37.85 16.49 52.57
N ALA A 309 -38.28 16.13 51.37
CA ALA A 309 -39.67 16.11 50.97
C ALA A 309 -39.95 14.90 50.07
N THR A 310 -41.15 14.33 50.14
CA THR A 310 -41.55 13.21 49.30
C THR A 310 -42.91 13.49 48.68
N VAL A 311 -43.02 13.31 47.37
CA VAL A 311 -44.31 13.27 46.66
C VAL A 311 -44.57 11.83 46.25
N LEU A 312 -45.71 11.27 46.63
CA LEU A 312 -46.20 9.97 46.17
C LEU A 312 -47.32 10.22 45.16
N ASN A 313 -47.11 9.76 43.93
CA ASN A 313 -48.06 9.91 42.83
C ASN A 313 -49.16 8.84 42.86
N ASP A 314 -50.28 9.10 42.19
CA ASP A 314 -51.41 8.15 42.13
C ASP A 314 -51.07 6.82 41.43
N ASP A 315 -50.05 6.82 40.56
CA ASP A 315 -49.53 5.63 39.87
C ASP A 315 -48.53 4.81 40.71
N GLY A 316 -48.30 5.22 41.96
CA GLY A 316 -47.36 4.60 42.89
C GLY A 316 -45.91 5.08 42.74
N THR A 317 -45.59 5.85 41.69
CA THR A 317 -44.25 6.47 41.56
C THR A 317 -44.04 7.51 42.66
N SER A 318 -42.79 7.79 43.02
CA SER A 318 -42.49 8.83 44.01
C SER A 318 -41.30 9.68 43.65
N LEU A 319 -41.30 10.92 44.13
CA LEU A 319 -40.19 11.86 44.04
C LEU A 319 -39.73 12.20 45.46
N ALA A 320 -38.56 11.70 45.84
CA ALA A 320 -37.91 12.06 47.10
C ALA A 320 -36.88 13.17 46.85
N THR A 321 -37.02 14.29 47.55
CA THR A 321 -36.08 15.42 47.54
C THR A 321 -35.35 15.48 48.87
N THR A 322 -34.03 15.63 48.83
CA THR A 322 -33.18 15.85 49.99
C THR A 322 -32.46 17.18 49.82
N TYR A 323 -32.42 17.98 50.89
CA TYR A 323 -31.74 19.28 50.92
C TYR A 323 -30.53 19.21 51.85
N ASP A 324 -29.39 19.68 51.37
CA ASP A 324 -28.20 19.80 52.21
C ASP A 324 -28.20 21.13 52.96
N VAL A 325 -29.06 21.21 53.98
CA VAL A 325 -29.21 22.41 54.81
C VAL A 325 -27.94 22.74 55.61
N ALA A 326 -27.04 21.76 55.80
CA ALA A 326 -25.80 21.92 56.55
C ALA A 326 -24.60 22.26 55.65
N ASN A 327 -24.77 22.24 54.32
CA ASN A 327 -23.70 22.42 53.34
C ASN A 327 -22.52 21.46 53.58
N ALA A 328 -22.82 20.20 53.91
CA ALA A 328 -21.86 19.14 54.18
C ALA A 328 -21.45 18.35 52.92
N GLU A 329 -22.29 18.39 51.89
CA GLU A 329 -22.12 17.79 50.58
C GLU A 329 -21.72 18.87 49.57
N ASN A 330 -21.46 18.49 48.33
CA ASN A 330 -21.20 19.45 47.23
C ASN A 330 -22.48 19.83 46.46
N TRP A 331 -23.64 19.34 46.91
CA TRP A 331 -24.93 19.55 46.29
C TRP A 331 -25.91 20.17 47.29
N ILE A 332 -26.68 21.15 46.82
CA ILE A 332 -27.69 21.84 47.63
C ILE A 332 -29.02 21.07 47.67
N ARG A 333 -29.32 20.34 46.60
CA ARG A 333 -30.57 19.58 46.43
C ARG A 333 -30.33 18.32 45.60
N ARG A 334 -30.83 17.20 46.09
CA ARG A 334 -30.87 15.92 45.38
C ARG A 334 -32.31 15.44 45.25
N GLU A 335 -32.70 15.04 44.06
CA GLU A 335 -34.02 14.49 43.77
C GLU A 335 -33.91 13.06 43.24
N GLU A 336 -34.71 12.14 43.76
CA GLU A 336 -34.74 10.75 43.34
C GLU A 336 -36.16 10.35 42.98
N THR A 337 -36.36 10.02 41.71
CA THR A 337 -37.61 9.44 41.20
C THR A 337 -37.54 7.92 41.35
N ARG A 338 -38.61 7.34 41.89
CA ARG A 338 -38.77 5.90 42.08
C ARG A 338 -40.01 5.42 41.35
N ASP A 339 -39.95 4.20 40.83
CA ASP A 339 -41.11 3.53 40.28
C ASP A 339 -42.10 3.07 41.37
N ALA A 340 -43.21 2.44 40.96
CA ALA A 340 -44.24 1.92 41.87
C ALA A 340 -43.76 0.84 42.85
N ASN A 341 -42.60 0.22 42.60
CA ASN A 341 -41.98 -0.75 43.49
C ASN A 341 -40.96 -0.09 44.45
N GLY A 342 -40.78 1.23 44.36
CA GLY A 342 -39.82 1.99 45.15
C GLY A 342 -38.38 1.93 44.60
N VAL A 343 -38.17 1.39 43.39
CA VAL A 343 -36.85 1.28 42.77
C VAL A 343 -36.48 2.62 42.11
N PRO A 344 -35.29 3.18 42.38
CA PRO A 344 -34.84 4.42 41.74
C PRO A 344 -34.71 4.28 40.22
N THR A 345 -35.31 5.20 39.46
CA THR A 345 -35.24 5.26 37.99
C THR A 345 -34.52 6.51 37.48
N LYS A 346 -34.53 7.59 38.27
CA LYS A 346 -33.80 8.83 37.96
C LYS A 346 -33.32 9.50 39.24
N THR A 347 -32.10 10.03 39.22
CA THR A 347 -31.56 10.89 40.28
C THR A 347 -31.04 12.19 39.67
N THR A 348 -31.43 13.33 40.23
CA THR A 348 -30.98 14.67 39.82
C THR A 348 -30.23 15.32 40.98
N TRP A 349 -29.06 15.89 40.71
CA TRP A 349 -28.29 16.70 41.66
C TRP A 349 -28.21 18.13 41.18
N TRP A 350 -28.39 19.07 42.11
CA TRP A 350 -28.12 20.49 41.96
C TRP A 350 -26.90 20.79 42.84
N TYR A 351 -25.79 21.15 42.21
CA TYR A 351 -24.53 21.41 42.89
C TYR A 351 -24.45 22.85 43.40
N ASP A 352 -23.62 23.09 44.41
CA ASP A 352 -23.48 24.41 45.05
C ASP A 352 -22.91 25.47 44.11
N ASP A 353 -22.20 25.05 43.05
CA ASP A 353 -21.66 25.91 42.00
C ASP A 353 -22.70 26.31 40.92
N GLY A 354 -23.95 25.90 41.10
CA GLY A 354 -25.05 26.11 40.17
C GLY A 354 -25.16 25.06 39.06
N THR A 355 -24.21 24.14 38.94
CA THR A 355 -24.27 23.06 37.94
C THR A 355 -25.32 22.00 38.32
N ARG A 356 -25.72 21.19 37.33
CA ARG A 356 -26.76 20.15 37.50
C ARG A 356 -26.32 18.83 36.86
N ALA A 357 -26.62 17.70 37.49
CA ALA A 357 -26.48 16.38 36.87
C ALA A 357 -27.78 15.59 36.94
N GLU A 358 -28.12 14.86 35.88
CA GLU A 358 -29.32 14.02 35.78
C GLU A 358 -28.93 12.60 35.37
N ARG A 359 -29.03 11.65 36.30
CA ARG A 359 -28.76 10.24 36.06
C ARG A 359 -30.04 9.45 35.91
N TRP A 360 -30.15 8.70 34.83
CA TRP A 360 -31.22 7.72 34.57
C TRP A 360 -30.65 6.31 34.73
N LEU A 361 -31.37 5.45 35.42
CA LEU A 361 -30.91 4.12 35.82
C LEU A 361 -31.70 3.03 35.10
N ASP A 362 -31.03 1.96 34.68
CA ASP A 362 -31.72 0.70 34.38
C ASP A 362 -32.08 0.02 35.71
N ALA A 363 -33.33 0.20 36.13
CA ALA A 363 -33.87 -0.28 37.39
C ALA A 363 -33.87 -1.82 37.51
N TYR A 364 -33.82 -2.56 36.39
CA TYR A 364 -34.06 -4.01 36.39
C TYR A 364 -32.94 -4.83 35.76
N ASN A 365 -31.99 -4.21 35.05
CA ASN A 365 -30.77 -4.82 34.52
C ASN A 365 -31.04 -6.16 33.82
N THR A 366 -31.87 -6.10 32.78
CA THR A 366 -32.37 -7.29 32.08
C THR A 366 -31.47 -7.75 30.93
N ASP A 367 -30.56 -6.89 30.46
CA ASP A 367 -29.57 -7.18 29.43
C ASP A 367 -28.16 -7.04 30.02
N PRO A 368 -27.36 -8.12 30.10
CA PRO A 368 -26.00 -8.06 30.62
C PRO A 368 -25.02 -7.22 29.77
N ASN A 369 -25.41 -6.83 28.55
CA ASN A 369 -24.68 -5.86 27.72
C ASN A 369 -25.44 -4.53 27.58
N GLY A 370 -26.52 -4.36 28.34
CA GLY A 370 -27.34 -3.17 28.39
C GLY A 370 -26.62 -1.99 29.00
N LEU A 371 -27.34 -0.87 29.07
CA LEU A 371 -26.87 0.31 29.75
C LEU A 371 -27.30 0.27 31.21
N ALA A 372 -26.34 0.19 32.14
CA ALA A 372 -26.58 0.24 33.57
C ALA A 372 -27.18 1.59 34.00
N TRP A 373 -26.62 2.68 33.50
CA TRP A 373 -27.14 4.04 33.71
C TRP A 373 -26.51 5.02 32.72
N GLY A 374 -27.20 6.14 32.48
CA GLY A 374 -26.62 7.31 31.82
C GLY A 374 -26.76 8.56 32.69
N GLU A 375 -25.88 9.54 32.52
CA GLU A 375 -25.85 10.77 33.31
C GLU A 375 -25.58 11.98 32.41
N ASP A 376 -26.52 12.91 32.37
CA ASP A 376 -26.35 14.20 31.69
C ASP A 376 -25.83 15.24 32.67
N ARG A 377 -24.87 16.07 32.25
CA ARG A 377 -24.27 17.13 33.05
C ARG A 377 -24.49 18.48 32.40
N TYR A 378 -24.90 19.45 33.21
CA TYR A 378 -25.30 20.80 32.80
C TYR A 378 -24.49 21.83 33.59
N ASP A 379 -24.13 22.92 32.93
CA ASP A 379 -23.55 24.08 33.61
C ASP A 379 -24.59 24.92 34.37
N ALA A 380 -24.13 26.00 35.00
CA ALA A 380 -24.98 26.93 35.75
C ALA A 380 -26.01 27.71 34.89
N ALA A 381 -25.83 27.74 33.56
CA ALA A 381 -26.81 28.31 32.63
C ALA A 381 -27.86 27.28 32.18
N GLY A 382 -27.73 26.02 32.62
CA GLY A 382 -28.59 24.90 32.24
C GLY A 382 -28.27 24.31 30.88
N VAL A 383 -27.10 24.59 30.31
CA VAL A 383 -26.64 24.04 29.03
C VAL A 383 -25.89 22.73 29.27
N LYS A 384 -26.20 21.69 28.49
CA LYS A 384 -25.58 20.37 28.62
C LYS A 384 -24.12 20.42 28.14
N THR A 385 -23.18 20.12 29.03
CA THR A 385 -21.72 20.18 28.76
C THR A 385 -21.11 18.80 28.54
N SER A 386 -21.72 17.75 29.08
CA SER A 386 -21.28 16.37 28.87
C SER A 386 -22.37 15.37 29.21
N PHE A 387 -22.17 14.12 28.81
CA PHE A 387 -22.93 12.99 29.35
C PHE A 387 -22.05 11.75 29.50
N VAL A 388 -22.44 10.87 30.42
CA VAL A 388 -21.77 9.61 30.71
C VAL A 388 -22.73 8.47 30.43
N LEU A 389 -22.24 7.41 29.79
CA LEU A 389 -22.96 6.16 29.56
C LEU A 389 -22.17 5.03 30.22
N ARG A 390 -22.78 4.30 31.16
CA ARG A 390 -22.19 3.13 31.80
C ARG A 390 -22.94 1.88 31.36
N TRP A 391 -22.22 0.93 30.78
CA TRP A 391 -22.79 -0.36 30.39
C TRP A 391 -22.65 -1.41 31.50
N ASP A 392 -23.55 -2.39 31.52
CA ASP A 392 -23.62 -3.45 32.53
C ASP A 392 -22.38 -4.36 32.52
N ASN A 393 -21.76 -4.51 31.36
CA ASN A 393 -20.47 -5.20 31.19
C ASN A 393 -19.26 -4.40 31.72
N GLY A 394 -19.49 -3.24 32.32
CA GLY A 394 -18.48 -2.40 32.97
C GLY A 394 -17.82 -1.35 32.07
N TRP A 395 -18.10 -1.34 30.77
CA TRP A 395 -17.60 -0.32 29.86
C TRP A 395 -18.16 1.06 30.20
N ASN A 396 -17.42 2.12 29.88
CA ASN A 396 -17.78 3.49 30.22
C ASN A 396 -17.53 4.45 29.05
N GLY A 397 -18.51 5.28 28.71
CA GLY A 397 -18.43 6.30 27.68
C GLY A 397 -18.60 7.68 28.28
N LEU A 398 -17.62 8.56 28.13
CA LEU A 398 -17.73 9.98 28.48
C LEU A 398 -17.80 10.81 27.19
N TYR A 399 -18.85 11.60 27.06
CA TYR A 399 -19.11 12.42 25.89
C TYR A 399 -19.08 13.89 26.29
N ILE A 400 -18.06 14.62 25.85
CA ILE A 400 -17.86 16.03 26.18
C ILE A 400 -18.36 16.88 25.02
N LEU A 401 -19.19 17.88 25.28
CA LEU A 401 -19.81 18.74 24.28
C LEU A 401 -19.15 20.12 24.30
N ASP A 402 -18.88 20.69 23.14
CA ASP A 402 -18.54 22.11 23.04
C ASP A 402 -19.83 22.95 23.02
N ALA A 403 -20.44 23.03 24.19
CA ALA A 403 -21.75 23.67 24.41
C ALA A 403 -21.83 25.13 23.90
N TYR A 404 -20.69 25.80 23.78
CA TYR A 404 -20.59 27.22 23.41
C TYR A 404 -19.85 27.47 22.10
N ASN A 405 -19.51 26.41 21.36
CA ASN A 405 -18.83 26.49 20.07
C ASN A 405 -17.51 27.31 20.14
N THR A 406 -16.74 27.08 21.21
CA THR A 406 -15.46 27.76 21.51
C THR A 406 -14.23 27.00 21.01
N GLN A 407 -14.41 25.73 20.69
CA GLN A 407 -13.43 24.83 20.13
C GLN A 407 -13.67 24.69 18.63
N ASN A 408 -12.84 23.89 17.96
CA ASN A 408 -13.06 23.49 16.56
C ASN A 408 -13.75 22.12 16.46
N TRP A 409 -14.17 21.56 17.59
CA TRP A 409 -14.83 20.29 17.71
C TRP A 409 -16.15 20.47 18.45
N SER A 410 -17.17 19.72 18.00
CA SER A 410 -18.50 19.74 18.58
C SER A 410 -18.64 18.75 19.74
N ARG A 411 -17.93 17.61 19.65
CA ARG A 411 -18.00 16.54 20.66
C ARG A 411 -16.74 15.67 20.73
N LEU A 412 -16.30 15.33 21.95
CA LEU A 412 -15.30 14.30 22.23
C LEU A 412 -15.96 13.06 22.86
N ASP A 413 -15.67 11.87 22.33
CA ASP A 413 -16.21 10.59 22.80
C ASP A 413 -15.06 9.76 23.37
N GLU A 414 -14.99 9.61 24.68
CA GLU A 414 -14.03 8.74 25.38
C GLU A 414 -14.68 7.42 25.78
N ILE A 415 -14.25 6.32 25.16
CA ILE A 415 -14.70 4.97 25.51
C ILE A 415 -13.60 4.27 26.30
N ARG A 416 -13.94 3.81 27.51
CA ARG A 416 -13.01 3.16 28.44
C ARG A 416 -13.45 1.73 28.75
N THR A 417 -12.47 0.85 28.86
CA THR A 417 -12.66 -0.54 29.29
C THR A 417 -13.17 -0.62 30.74
N PRO A 418 -13.66 -1.78 31.19
CA PRO A 418 -14.07 -1.97 32.59
C PRO A 418 -12.99 -1.66 33.62
N ALA A 419 -11.71 -1.79 33.25
CA ALA A 419 -10.56 -1.44 34.09
C ALA A 419 -10.22 0.06 34.09
N GLY A 420 -10.92 0.88 33.29
CA GLY A 420 -10.74 2.33 33.21
C GLY A 420 -9.71 2.81 32.18
N ALA A 421 -9.04 1.88 31.47
CA ALA A 421 -8.12 2.22 30.39
C ALA A 421 -8.89 2.77 29.18
N LEU A 422 -8.34 3.78 28.52
CA LEU A 422 -8.92 4.37 27.31
C LEU A 422 -8.76 3.39 26.14
N ASP A 423 -9.88 2.98 25.54
CA ASP A 423 -9.95 2.05 24.41
C ASP A 423 -10.16 2.81 23.09
N GLN A 424 -11.02 3.84 23.12
CA GLN A 424 -11.30 4.67 21.94
C GLN A 424 -11.46 6.13 22.35
N LEU A 425 -11.00 7.03 21.48
CA LEU A 425 -11.21 8.46 21.59
C LEU A 425 -11.67 8.99 20.23
N TRP A 426 -12.89 9.51 20.13
CA TRP A 426 -13.39 10.13 18.90
C TRP A 426 -13.49 11.63 19.07
N ARG A 427 -12.97 12.39 18.11
CA ARG A 427 -13.12 13.84 18.04
C ARG A 427 -13.97 14.20 16.84
N ASN A 428 -15.17 14.68 17.11
CA ASN A 428 -16.16 15.10 16.11
C ASN A 428 -15.97 16.61 15.88
N TYR A 429 -15.59 17.02 14.67
CA TYR A 429 -15.36 18.41 14.30
C TYR A 429 -16.65 19.12 13.89
N ASP A 430 -16.69 20.45 14.00
CA ASP A 430 -17.87 21.26 13.65
C ASP A 430 -18.22 21.21 12.16
N ASP A 431 -17.23 20.91 11.32
CA ASP A 431 -17.39 20.80 9.87
C ASP A 431 -17.75 19.38 9.39
N GLY A 432 -18.05 18.46 10.31
CA GLY A 432 -18.45 17.09 10.02
C GLY A 432 -17.29 16.10 9.91
N ARG A 433 -16.02 16.54 9.99
CA ARG A 433 -14.87 15.63 10.08
C ARG A 433 -14.89 14.86 11.40
N VAL A 434 -14.26 13.69 11.41
CA VAL A 434 -14.13 12.86 12.63
C VAL A 434 -12.76 12.23 12.69
N ASP A 435 -12.05 12.39 13.81
CA ASP A 435 -10.86 11.58 14.11
C ASP A 435 -11.25 10.47 15.09
N LYS A 436 -10.93 9.21 14.78
CA LYS A 436 -11.20 8.05 15.63
C LYS A 436 -9.88 7.39 16.03
N THR A 437 -9.47 7.59 17.27
CA THR A 437 -8.33 6.92 17.87
C THR A 437 -8.75 5.62 18.55
N PHE A 438 -8.00 4.56 18.31
CA PHE A 438 -8.14 3.24 18.93
C PHE A 438 -6.84 2.89 19.65
N TYR A 439 -6.95 2.34 20.85
CA TYR A 439 -5.83 1.95 21.70
C TYR A 439 -5.77 0.42 21.81
N ASP A 440 -4.59 -0.17 21.68
CA ASP A 440 -4.40 -1.60 21.93
C ASP A 440 -4.18 -1.86 23.43
N VAL A 441 -5.27 -1.75 24.20
CA VAL A 441 -5.23 -1.93 25.66
C VAL A 441 -4.77 -3.34 26.07
N ALA A 442 -5.02 -4.34 25.23
CA ALA A 442 -4.67 -5.73 25.50
C ALA A 442 -3.27 -6.12 25.00
N ASN A 443 -2.59 -5.23 24.27
CA ASN A 443 -1.28 -5.46 23.66
C ASN A 443 -1.23 -6.72 22.76
N ASN A 444 -2.28 -6.92 21.95
CA ASN A 444 -2.43 -8.05 21.03
C ASN A 444 -2.03 -7.73 19.58
N GLN A 445 -1.76 -6.48 19.28
CA GLN A 445 -1.42 -5.95 17.97
C GLN A 445 0.03 -5.45 17.97
N PRO A 446 0.69 -5.31 16.81
CA PRO A 446 2.05 -4.77 16.74
C PRO A 446 2.08 -3.22 16.88
N TRP A 447 1.00 -2.63 17.38
CA TRP A 447 0.82 -1.19 17.54
C TRP A 447 0.04 -0.88 18.80
N ARG A 448 0.38 0.24 19.44
CA ARG A 448 -0.24 0.66 20.70
C ARG A 448 -1.45 1.56 20.50
N GLU A 449 -1.46 2.36 19.43
CA GLU A 449 -2.60 3.18 19.04
C GLU A 449 -2.61 3.47 17.53
N TYR A 450 -3.79 3.75 16.99
CA TYR A 450 -3.94 4.39 15.68
C TYR A 450 -5.13 5.34 15.65
N THR A 451 -5.04 6.39 14.86
CA THR A 451 -6.08 7.40 14.60
C THR A 451 -6.48 7.38 13.14
N ASP A 452 -7.71 6.98 12.84
CA ASP A 452 -8.32 7.12 11.52
C ASP A 452 -9.02 8.48 11.41
N LYS A 453 -8.67 9.29 10.41
CA LYS A 453 -9.26 10.61 10.14
C LYS A 453 -10.24 10.51 8.98
N TYR A 454 -11.44 11.01 9.19
CA TYR A 454 -12.54 11.00 8.23
C TYR A 454 -12.88 12.43 7.81
N ASP A 455 -13.11 12.63 6.53
CA ASP A 455 -13.62 13.89 6.01
C ASP A 455 -15.12 14.09 6.32
N ALA A 456 -15.66 15.25 5.95
CA ALA A 456 -17.06 15.61 6.17
C ALA A 456 -18.07 14.74 5.39
N THR A 457 -17.62 13.98 4.39
CA THR A 457 -18.46 13.02 3.63
C THR A 457 -18.50 11.63 4.28
N GLY A 458 -17.65 11.41 5.30
CA GLY A 458 -17.49 10.12 5.97
C GLY A 458 -16.45 9.21 5.31
N ALA A 459 -15.68 9.69 4.34
CA ALA A 459 -14.59 8.93 3.75
C ALA A 459 -13.32 9.07 4.60
N ARG A 460 -12.60 7.95 4.80
CA ARG A 460 -11.32 7.97 5.52
C ARG A 460 -10.25 8.60 4.62
N VAL A 461 -9.59 9.65 5.10
CA VAL A 461 -8.54 10.39 4.39
C VAL A 461 -7.15 10.15 4.95
N GLU A 462 -7.05 9.71 6.20
CA GLU A 462 -5.75 9.42 6.83
C GLU A 462 -5.88 8.37 7.95
N ARG A 463 -4.76 7.68 8.22
CA ARG A 463 -4.52 6.83 9.39
C ARG A 463 -3.13 7.14 9.92
N ASP A 464 -3.03 7.60 11.16
CA ASP A 464 -1.77 7.70 11.89
C ASP A 464 -1.69 6.53 12.87
N GLN A 465 -0.60 5.76 12.90
CA GLN A 465 -0.42 4.60 13.77
C GLN A 465 0.92 4.70 14.51
N LEU A 466 0.90 4.37 15.80
CA LEU A 466 2.06 4.31 16.66
C LEU A 466 2.32 2.86 17.06
N LYS A 467 3.48 2.33 16.68
CA LYS A 467 3.91 0.96 16.93
C LYS A 467 4.38 0.78 18.38
N ASP A 468 4.42 -0.48 18.83
CA ASP A 468 4.89 -0.83 20.19
C ASP A 468 6.38 -0.51 20.39
N ASP A 469 7.17 -0.63 19.32
CA ASP A 469 8.61 -0.36 19.32
C ASP A 469 8.96 1.14 19.35
N GLY A 470 7.98 2.03 19.25
CA GLY A 470 8.20 3.47 19.12
C GLY A 470 7.97 4.02 17.72
N GLY A 471 8.00 3.17 16.70
CA GLY A 471 7.87 3.57 15.30
C GLY A 471 6.50 4.13 14.95
N THR A 472 6.41 4.87 13.85
CA THR A 472 5.14 5.41 13.36
C THR A 472 4.85 4.95 11.94
N TYR A 473 3.56 4.80 11.62
CA TYR A 473 3.06 4.48 10.30
C TYR A 473 1.94 5.46 9.97
N ARG A 474 2.10 6.24 8.91
CA ARG A 474 1.09 7.20 8.44
C ARG A 474 0.63 6.81 7.07
N GLN A 475 -0.67 6.59 6.89
CA GLN A 475 -1.30 6.27 5.63
C GLN A 475 -2.28 7.37 5.25
N TRP A 476 -2.24 7.88 4.03
CA TRP A 476 -3.20 8.83 3.49
C TRP A 476 -3.99 8.18 2.35
N PHE A 477 -5.21 8.66 2.17
CA PHE A 477 -6.14 8.22 1.15
C PHE A 477 -6.64 9.44 0.41
N ASP A 478 -6.82 9.34 -0.90
CA ASP A 478 -7.50 10.35 -1.69
C ASP A 478 -8.85 9.79 -2.19
N PRO A 479 -9.87 9.70 -1.32
CA PRO A 479 -11.14 9.06 -1.66
C PRO A 479 -11.98 9.84 -2.68
N HIS A 480 -11.62 11.08 -2.99
CA HIS A 480 -12.35 11.95 -3.93
C HIS A 480 -11.58 12.20 -5.23
N ASN A 481 -10.50 11.45 -5.47
CA ASN A 481 -9.73 11.58 -6.69
C ASN A 481 -10.56 11.15 -7.91
N ALA A 482 -10.75 12.07 -8.85
CA ALA A 482 -11.49 11.85 -10.10
C ALA A 482 -10.57 11.60 -11.30
N THR A 483 -9.24 11.56 -11.09
CA THR A 483 -8.26 11.41 -12.17
C THR A 483 -7.76 9.97 -12.26
N PRO A 484 -7.89 9.27 -13.41
CA PRO A 484 -7.50 7.86 -13.54
C PRO A 484 -6.02 7.56 -13.25
N ASP A 485 -5.13 8.54 -13.38
CA ASP A 485 -3.68 8.36 -13.24
C ASP A 485 -3.11 8.94 -11.93
N GLY A 486 -3.99 9.39 -11.02
CA GLY A 486 -3.60 10.03 -9.76
C GLY A 486 -3.15 9.04 -8.68
N LEU A 487 -2.41 9.57 -7.69
CA LEU A 487 -2.18 8.88 -6.43
C LEU A 487 -3.52 8.71 -5.71
N SER A 488 -3.96 7.47 -5.51
CA SER A 488 -5.18 7.12 -4.77
C SER A 488 -4.94 7.07 -3.26
N GLY A 489 -3.67 6.99 -2.87
CA GLY A 489 -3.23 7.01 -1.48
C GLY A 489 -1.76 6.64 -1.35
N GLY A 490 -1.29 6.59 -0.11
CA GLY A 490 0.05 6.16 0.18
C GLY A 490 0.29 6.01 1.67
N SER A 491 1.48 5.57 2.05
CA SER A 491 1.89 5.45 3.43
C SER A 491 3.37 5.73 3.62
N ASN A 492 3.76 6.18 4.81
CA ASN A 492 5.13 6.34 5.27
C ASN A 492 5.34 5.55 6.56
N THR A 493 6.50 4.93 6.70
CA THR A 493 6.92 4.23 7.92
C THR A 493 8.17 4.91 8.49
N TYR A 494 8.19 5.11 9.80
CA TYR A 494 9.33 5.64 10.55
C TYR A 494 9.64 4.73 11.73
N ASP A 495 10.90 4.71 12.14
CA ASP A 495 11.33 4.04 13.36
C ASP A 495 11.04 4.89 14.62
N ALA A 496 11.45 4.38 15.79
CA ALA A 496 11.28 5.04 17.08
C ALA A 496 12.06 6.35 17.25
N ALA A 497 13.13 6.54 16.47
CA ALA A 497 13.92 7.77 16.46
C ALA A 497 13.35 8.83 15.49
N GLY A 498 12.31 8.47 14.73
CA GLY A 498 11.74 9.30 13.67
C GLY A 498 12.51 9.23 12.34
N THR A 499 13.43 8.29 12.20
CA THR A 499 14.12 8.02 10.93
C THR A 499 13.13 7.40 9.96
N TRP A 500 13.11 7.91 8.73
CA TRP A 500 12.27 7.36 7.67
C TRP A 500 12.77 5.98 7.23
N MET A 501 11.88 4.98 7.23
CA MET A 501 12.19 3.57 6.94
C MET A 501 11.58 3.09 5.61
N GLY A 502 10.59 3.80 5.07
CA GLY A 502 9.93 3.37 3.85
C GLY A 502 8.63 4.09 3.54
N TYR A 503 8.13 3.89 2.32
CA TYR A 503 6.83 4.36 1.89
C TYR A 503 6.17 3.38 0.91
N GLU A 504 4.84 3.45 0.81
CA GLU A 504 4.07 2.78 -0.23
C GLU A 504 3.15 3.78 -0.91
N HIS A 505 3.06 3.77 -2.23
CA HIS A 505 2.14 4.59 -3.02
C HIS A 505 1.16 3.68 -3.78
N TYR A 506 -0.10 4.09 -3.79
CA TYR A 506 -1.20 3.45 -4.49
C TYR A 506 -1.72 4.38 -5.57
N TYR A 507 -1.98 3.84 -6.77
CA TYR A 507 -2.46 4.60 -7.93
C TYR A 507 -3.88 4.14 -8.32
N ASP A 508 -4.69 5.04 -8.89
CA ASP A 508 -6.11 4.77 -9.20
C ASP A 508 -6.33 3.65 -10.23
N VAL A 509 -5.38 3.46 -11.16
CA VAL A 509 -5.34 2.30 -12.07
C VAL A 509 -4.87 1.00 -11.39
N GLY A 510 -4.74 0.92 -10.06
CA GLY A 510 -4.37 -0.30 -9.34
C GLY A 510 -2.85 -0.58 -9.26
N GLY A 511 -2.01 0.29 -9.83
CA GLY A 511 -0.57 0.22 -9.67
C GLY A 511 -0.13 0.46 -8.22
N ARG A 512 0.98 -0.16 -7.82
CA ARG A 512 1.57 0.00 -6.47
C ARG A 512 3.07 0.21 -6.57
N TYR A 513 3.61 1.14 -5.79
CA TYR A 513 5.04 1.33 -5.63
C TYR A 513 5.42 1.28 -4.16
N GLN A 514 6.44 0.51 -3.81
CA GLN A 514 6.95 0.36 -2.45
C GLN A 514 8.42 0.75 -2.40
N ARG A 515 8.85 1.41 -1.33
CA ARG A 515 10.26 1.71 -1.05
C ARG A 515 10.56 1.47 0.42
N TRP A 516 11.71 0.86 0.70
CA TRP A 516 12.18 0.64 2.06
C TRP A 516 13.66 1.01 2.19
N TYR A 517 14.06 1.27 3.42
CA TYR A 517 15.40 1.68 3.81
C TYR A 517 15.76 1.03 5.14
N ASP A 518 16.99 0.51 5.23
CA ASP A 518 17.57 -0.03 6.46
C ASP A 518 18.74 0.86 6.90
N PRO A 519 18.49 1.87 7.76
CA PRO A 519 19.53 2.77 8.27
C PRO A 519 20.51 2.10 9.24
N TYR A 520 20.19 0.91 9.74
CA TYR A 520 20.94 0.27 10.83
C TYR A 520 21.82 -0.88 10.35
N ASN A 521 21.83 -1.13 9.04
CA ASN A 521 22.69 -2.14 8.47
C ASN A 521 24.16 -1.72 8.60
N THR A 522 24.95 -2.58 9.24
CA THR A 522 26.39 -2.38 9.47
C THR A 522 27.24 -3.33 8.63
N ASN A 523 26.60 -4.20 7.85
CA ASN A 523 27.29 -5.07 6.91
C ASN A 523 27.60 -4.26 5.64
N PRO A 524 28.88 -4.12 5.23
CA PRO A 524 29.24 -3.41 3.99
C PRO A 524 28.59 -4.04 2.74
N ASP A 525 28.36 -5.35 2.74
CA ASP A 525 27.64 -6.08 1.68
C ASP A 525 26.12 -6.14 1.91
N GLY A 526 25.65 -5.45 2.94
CA GLY A 526 24.28 -5.42 3.39
C GLY A 526 23.36 -4.65 2.45
N LEU A 527 22.09 -5.04 2.43
CA LEU A 527 21.05 -4.34 1.70
C LEU A 527 20.69 -3.06 2.49
N SER A 528 20.98 -1.89 1.93
CA SER A 528 20.68 -0.58 2.53
C SER A 528 19.24 -0.15 2.28
N GLY A 529 18.58 -0.74 1.28
CA GLY A 529 17.17 -0.51 0.99
C GLY A 529 16.77 -1.09 -0.36
N GLY A 530 15.54 -0.82 -0.77
CA GLY A 530 15.05 -1.26 -2.06
C GLY A 530 13.71 -0.64 -2.44
N SER A 531 13.25 -0.99 -3.63
CA SER A 531 11.92 -0.62 -4.12
C SER A 531 11.29 -1.71 -4.95
N ASN A 532 9.96 -1.80 -4.93
CA ASN A 532 9.15 -2.68 -5.78
C ASN A 532 8.10 -1.86 -6.53
N THR A 533 7.90 -2.17 -7.81
CA THR A 533 6.87 -1.58 -8.66
C THR A 533 5.95 -2.69 -9.17
N TYR A 534 4.65 -2.45 -9.10
CA TYR A 534 3.60 -3.37 -9.53
C TYR A 534 2.65 -2.67 -10.52
N ASP A 535 2.16 -3.41 -11.51
CA ASP A 535 1.14 -2.93 -12.46
C ASP A 535 -0.28 -3.01 -11.88
N TRP A 536 -1.28 -2.67 -12.71
CA TRP A 536 -2.70 -2.68 -12.37
C TRP A 536 -3.28 -4.05 -12.02
N THR A 537 -2.63 -5.15 -12.45
CA THR A 537 -3.04 -6.52 -12.12
C THR A 537 -2.42 -6.99 -10.80
N GLY A 538 -1.48 -6.22 -10.25
CA GLY A 538 -0.65 -6.59 -9.11
C GLY A 538 0.56 -7.44 -9.50
N ALA A 539 0.87 -7.60 -10.78
CA ALA A 539 2.08 -8.28 -11.22
C ALA A 539 3.30 -7.38 -10.99
N HIS A 540 4.44 -8.00 -10.68
CA HIS A 540 5.68 -7.31 -10.41
C HIS A 540 6.30 -6.85 -11.72
N VAL A 541 6.59 -5.56 -11.85
CA VAL A 541 7.14 -4.94 -13.06
C VAL A 541 8.60 -4.56 -12.86
N GLU A 542 8.98 -4.18 -11.64
CA GLU A 542 10.35 -3.82 -11.33
C GLU A 542 10.67 -4.02 -9.85
N TYR A 543 11.91 -4.38 -9.53
CA TYR A 543 12.49 -4.08 -8.23
C TYR A 543 13.91 -3.56 -8.33
N GLN A 544 14.29 -2.81 -7.29
CA GLN A 544 15.66 -2.33 -7.10
C GLN A 544 16.12 -2.68 -5.69
N HIS A 545 17.37 -3.10 -5.56
CA HIS A 545 18.08 -3.25 -4.30
C HIS A 545 19.27 -2.28 -4.29
N PHE A 546 19.44 -1.61 -3.16
CA PHE A 546 20.58 -0.76 -2.87
C PHE A 546 21.39 -1.42 -1.76
N TYR A 547 22.72 -1.38 -1.89
CA TYR A 547 23.64 -1.96 -0.92
C TYR A 547 24.40 -0.84 -0.19
N ASP A 548 24.90 -1.14 1.01
CA ASP A 548 25.60 -0.16 1.87
C ASP A 548 26.93 0.32 1.27
N ASP A 549 27.59 -0.52 0.48
CA ASP A 549 28.79 -0.14 -0.27
C ASP A 549 28.51 0.66 -1.55
N GLY A 550 27.25 1.00 -1.83
CA GLY A 550 26.83 1.78 -2.99
C GLY A 550 26.52 0.94 -4.24
N ARG A 551 26.67 -0.39 -4.20
CA ARG A 551 26.18 -1.25 -5.29
C ARG A 551 24.66 -1.09 -5.45
N ARG A 552 24.18 -1.32 -6.67
CA ARG A 552 22.75 -1.35 -6.99
C ARG A 552 22.43 -2.53 -7.88
N TYR A 553 21.34 -3.22 -7.58
CA TYR A 553 20.77 -4.24 -8.45
C TYR A 553 19.36 -3.81 -8.87
N GLN A 554 19.04 -3.92 -10.14
CA GLN A 554 17.72 -3.62 -10.71
C GLN A 554 17.24 -4.84 -11.47
N ARG A 555 15.96 -5.17 -11.38
CA ARG A 555 15.33 -6.19 -12.22
C ARG A 555 13.96 -5.70 -12.66
N TRP A 556 13.64 -5.92 -13.94
CA TRP A 556 12.35 -5.57 -14.53
C TRP A 556 11.74 -6.79 -15.21
N TYR A 557 10.43 -6.71 -15.37
CA TYR A 557 9.58 -7.74 -15.93
C TYR A 557 8.63 -7.09 -16.93
N ASP A 558 8.30 -7.82 -17.99
CA ASP A 558 7.22 -7.48 -18.91
C ASP A 558 6.10 -8.52 -18.78
N PRO A 559 5.22 -8.40 -17.76
CA PRO A 559 4.19 -9.39 -17.46
C PRO A 559 3.06 -9.45 -18.50
N HIS A 560 3.04 -8.54 -19.47
CA HIS A 560 1.99 -8.44 -20.49
C HIS A 560 2.52 -8.62 -21.91
N ASN A 561 3.77 -9.07 -22.07
CA ASN A 561 4.33 -9.33 -23.38
C ASN A 561 3.59 -10.49 -24.06
N THR A 562 3.08 -10.24 -25.26
CA THR A 562 2.38 -11.24 -26.08
C THR A 562 3.27 -11.79 -27.21
N ASN A 563 4.50 -11.31 -27.36
CA ASN A 563 5.43 -11.77 -28.39
C ASN A 563 6.20 -13.01 -27.89
N PRO A 564 6.07 -14.18 -28.52
CA PRO A 564 6.75 -15.40 -28.07
C PRO A 564 8.28 -15.32 -28.03
N GLU A 565 8.90 -14.41 -28.80
CA GLU A 565 10.35 -14.15 -28.78
C GLU A 565 10.71 -12.81 -28.12
N GLY A 566 9.74 -12.15 -27.47
CA GLY A 566 9.93 -10.85 -26.85
C GLY A 566 10.74 -10.93 -25.56
N LEU A 567 11.24 -9.78 -25.11
CA LEU A 567 11.88 -9.64 -23.80
C LEU A 567 10.82 -9.80 -22.72
N SER A 568 10.96 -10.82 -21.87
CA SER A 568 10.11 -11.07 -20.71
C SER A 568 10.56 -10.30 -19.46
N GLY A 569 11.79 -9.79 -19.50
CA GLY A 569 12.38 -8.97 -18.45
C GLY A 569 13.90 -8.90 -18.56
N GLY A 570 14.53 -8.35 -17.52
CA GLY A 570 15.98 -8.27 -17.43
C GLY A 570 16.45 -7.79 -16.08
N SER A 571 17.76 -7.74 -15.89
CA SER A 571 18.37 -7.17 -14.69
C SER A 571 19.62 -6.38 -15.02
N ASN A 572 19.93 -5.37 -14.21
CA ASN A 572 21.15 -4.58 -14.25
C ASN A 572 21.82 -4.59 -12.87
N THR A 573 23.14 -4.79 -12.84
CA THR A 573 23.97 -4.66 -11.66
C THR A 573 24.93 -3.49 -11.86
N TYR A 574 25.06 -2.66 -10.83
CA TYR A 574 25.93 -1.50 -10.80
C TYR A 574 26.91 -1.61 -9.62
N ASP A 575 28.15 -1.19 -9.81
CA ASP A 575 29.13 -1.07 -8.74
C ASP A 575 28.92 0.18 -7.86
N TRP A 576 29.81 0.38 -6.89
CA TRP A 576 29.77 1.50 -5.94
C TRP A 576 29.96 2.87 -6.59
N THR A 577 30.49 2.94 -7.82
CA THR A 577 30.60 4.20 -8.59
C THR A 577 29.36 4.48 -9.42
N GLY A 578 28.42 3.53 -9.46
CA GLY A 578 27.25 3.55 -10.34
C GLY A 578 27.58 3.09 -11.77
N ALA A 579 28.78 2.55 -12.01
CA ALA A 579 29.10 1.99 -13.32
C ALA A 579 28.40 0.63 -13.50
N HIS A 580 27.95 0.37 -14.72
CA HIS A 580 27.25 -0.86 -15.07
C HIS A 580 28.26 -2.01 -15.13
N VAL A 581 28.10 -3.02 -14.27
CA VAL A 581 29.01 -4.18 -14.20
C VAL A 581 28.39 -5.45 -14.76
N GLU A 582 27.06 -5.55 -14.82
CA GLU A 582 26.38 -6.70 -15.41
C GLU A 582 24.97 -6.33 -15.88
N TYR A 583 24.51 -6.96 -16.96
CA TYR A 583 23.08 -7.12 -17.21
C TYR A 583 22.71 -8.52 -17.67
N GLN A 584 21.43 -8.85 -17.47
CA GLN A 584 20.81 -10.04 -18.00
C GLN A 584 19.52 -9.66 -18.72
N HIS A 585 19.23 -10.32 -19.84
CA HIS A 585 17.96 -10.27 -20.54
C HIS A 585 17.33 -11.66 -20.52
N PHE A 586 16.03 -11.70 -20.25
CA PHE A 586 15.21 -12.91 -20.30
C PHE A 586 14.20 -12.77 -21.43
N TYR A 587 14.01 -13.83 -22.20
CA TYR A 587 13.07 -13.86 -23.33
C TYR A 587 11.90 -14.79 -23.01
N ASP A 588 10.74 -14.55 -23.63
CA ASP A 588 9.50 -15.33 -23.39
C ASP A 588 9.62 -16.79 -23.82
N ASP A 589 10.46 -17.10 -24.80
CA ASP A 589 10.77 -18.46 -25.22
C ASP A 589 11.77 -19.18 -24.30
N GLY A 590 12.19 -18.54 -23.21
CA GLY A 590 13.11 -19.09 -22.22
C GLY A 590 14.59 -18.82 -22.51
N ARG A 591 14.95 -18.19 -23.66
CA ARG A 591 16.34 -17.79 -23.90
C ARG A 591 16.81 -16.79 -22.84
N ARG A 592 18.11 -16.77 -22.57
CA ARG A 592 18.74 -15.81 -21.66
C ARG A 592 20.03 -15.26 -22.25
N TYR A 593 20.26 -13.96 -22.10
CA TYR A 593 21.51 -13.31 -22.43
C TYR A 593 22.08 -12.63 -21.19
N GLN A 594 23.38 -12.79 -20.94
CA GLN A 594 24.08 -12.18 -19.81
C GLN A 594 25.30 -11.44 -20.36
N ARG A 595 25.61 -10.25 -19.83
CA ARG A 595 26.83 -9.51 -20.16
C ARG A 595 27.39 -8.83 -18.93
N TRP A 596 28.70 -8.90 -18.76
CA TRP A 596 29.45 -8.28 -17.68
C TRP A 596 30.51 -7.33 -18.23
N TYR A 597 30.92 -6.38 -17.39
CA TYR A 597 31.89 -5.36 -17.71
C TYR A 597 32.93 -5.27 -16.60
N ASP A 598 34.15 -4.90 -16.96
CA ASP A 598 35.17 -4.42 -16.04
C ASP A 598 35.36 -2.91 -16.26
N PRO A 599 34.47 -2.07 -15.69
CA PRO A 599 34.49 -0.62 -15.92
C PRO A 599 35.73 0.06 -15.33
N HIS A 600 36.49 -0.63 -14.48
CA HIS A 600 37.68 -0.10 -13.82
C HIS A 600 38.99 -0.66 -14.40
N ASN A 601 38.91 -1.54 -15.41
CA ASN A 601 40.07 -2.11 -16.09
C ASN A 601 41.05 -2.77 -15.10
N THR A 602 40.49 -3.47 -14.12
CA THR A 602 41.19 -4.09 -12.99
C THR A 602 41.46 -5.58 -13.20
N ASN A 603 40.89 -6.18 -14.24
CA ASN A 603 41.02 -7.59 -14.54
C ASN A 603 42.47 -7.91 -14.94
N PRO A 604 43.17 -8.82 -14.22
CA PRO A 604 44.55 -9.17 -14.51
C PRO A 604 44.74 -9.83 -15.88
N ASP A 605 43.69 -10.39 -16.48
CA ASP A 605 43.72 -11.02 -17.80
C ASP A 605 43.51 -10.00 -18.95
N GLY A 606 43.32 -8.72 -18.61
CA GLY A 606 43.12 -7.63 -19.58
C GLY A 606 41.76 -7.69 -20.29
N LEU A 607 40.73 -8.22 -19.63
CA LEU A 607 39.36 -8.29 -20.14
C LEU A 607 38.55 -7.07 -19.69
N SER A 608 37.99 -6.34 -20.66
CA SER A 608 37.08 -5.20 -20.43
C SER A 608 35.63 -5.64 -20.22
N GLY A 609 35.31 -6.91 -20.52
CA GLY A 609 34.01 -7.50 -20.28
C GLY A 609 33.78 -8.78 -21.06
N GLY A 610 32.56 -9.30 -20.99
CA GLY A 610 32.15 -10.46 -21.77
C GLY A 610 30.66 -10.69 -21.74
N SER A 611 30.18 -11.65 -22.52
CA SER A 611 28.78 -12.05 -22.55
C SER A 611 28.61 -13.56 -22.70
N ASN A 612 27.50 -14.07 -22.21
CA ASN A 612 27.03 -15.44 -22.35
C ASN A 612 25.61 -15.44 -22.94
N SER A 613 25.34 -16.35 -23.87
CA SER A 613 24.00 -16.63 -24.38
C SER A 613 23.58 -18.05 -24.02
N TYR A 614 22.31 -18.21 -23.66
CA TYR A 614 21.69 -19.48 -23.31
C TYR A 614 20.44 -19.69 -24.16
N ASP A 615 20.20 -20.94 -24.54
CA ASP A 615 18.99 -21.34 -25.26
C ASP A 615 17.78 -21.46 -24.32
N ALA A 616 16.62 -21.78 -24.90
CA ALA A 616 15.34 -21.97 -24.21
C ALA A 616 15.35 -23.06 -23.13
N ALA A 617 16.23 -24.06 -23.24
CA ALA A 617 16.38 -25.13 -22.26
C ALA A 617 17.38 -24.75 -21.14
N GLY A 618 17.98 -23.57 -21.23
CA GLY A 618 19.02 -23.10 -20.32
C GLY A 618 20.41 -23.68 -20.65
N ALA A 619 20.59 -24.37 -21.78
CA ALA A 619 21.89 -24.82 -22.23
C ALA A 619 22.69 -23.66 -22.84
N TRP A 620 24.01 -23.78 -22.79
CA TRP A 620 24.91 -22.72 -23.22
C TRP A 620 24.99 -22.65 -24.75
N ALA A 621 24.65 -21.49 -25.31
CA ALA A 621 24.55 -21.25 -26.76
C ALA A 621 25.71 -20.40 -27.32
N GLY A 622 26.55 -19.84 -26.45
CA GLY A 622 27.73 -19.08 -26.87
C GLY A 622 28.21 -18.07 -25.84
N TYR A 623 29.34 -17.43 -26.15
CA TYR A 623 29.94 -16.38 -25.35
C TYR A 623 30.79 -15.43 -26.20
N GLU A 624 31.05 -14.23 -25.68
CA GLU A 624 31.94 -13.25 -26.31
C GLU A 624 32.80 -12.60 -25.25
N TRP A 625 34.10 -12.47 -25.48
CA TRP A 625 35.04 -11.81 -24.56
C TRP A 625 35.61 -10.56 -25.23
N PHE A 626 35.72 -9.49 -24.45
CA PHE A 626 36.28 -8.20 -24.86
C PHE A 626 37.53 -7.93 -24.03
N TYR A 627 38.61 -7.55 -24.69
CA TYR A 627 39.88 -7.16 -24.07
C TYR A 627 40.01 -5.65 -23.98
N ASP A 628 40.84 -5.17 -23.05
CA ASP A 628 41.09 -3.75 -22.78
C ASP A 628 41.74 -3.05 -23.97
N ASP A 629 42.52 -3.79 -24.77
CA ASP A 629 43.16 -3.26 -25.98
C ASP A 629 42.24 -3.29 -27.21
N GLY A 630 40.96 -3.62 -27.03
CA GLY A 630 39.95 -3.66 -28.08
C GLY A 630 39.88 -4.98 -28.85
N ARG A 631 40.77 -5.95 -28.58
CA ARG A 631 40.60 -7.31 -29.13
C ARG A 631 39.32 -7.92 -28.59
N ARG A 632 38.67 -8.78 -29.38
CA ARG A 632 37.53 -9.57 -28.91
C ARG A 632 37.50 -10.91 -29.62
N PHE A 633 36.84 -11.89 -29.02
CA PHE A 633 36.46 -13.09 -29.74
C PHE A 633 35.08 -13.57 -29.28
N ARG A 634 34.39 -14.26 -30.18
CA ARG A 634 33.05 -14.80 -29.93
C ARG A 634 33.00 -16.27 -30.30
N THR A 635 32.48 -17.09 -29.40
CA THR A 635 32.12 -18.48 -29.69
C THR A 635 30.62 -18.65 -29.76
N VAL A 636 30.15 -19.38 -30.77
CA VAL A 636 28.75 -19.79 -30.93
C VAL A 636 28.68 -21.30 -30.83
N VAL A 637 27.67 -21.82 -30.13
CA VAL A 637 27.46 -23.26 -29.90
C VAL A 637 26.11 -23.66 -30.46
N ASP A 638 26.07 -24.72 -31.25
CA ASP A 638 24.83 -25.32 -31.72
C ASP A 638 24.30 -26.30 -30.67
N SER A 639 23.74 -25.76 -29.59
CA SER A 639 23.24 -26.56 -28.46
C SER A 639 22.07 -27.49 -28.83
N GLN A 640 21.40 -27.23 -29.96
CA GLN A 640 20.28 -28.02 -30.47
C GLN A 640 20.70 -29.04 -31.54
N ASN A 641 21.97 -29.06 -31.95
CA ASN A 641 22.52 -29.97 -32.95
C ASN A 641 21.73 -29.93 -34.28
N THR A 642 21.45 -28.72 -34.76
CA THR A 642 20.70 -28.42 -36.00
C THR A 642 21.60 -28.07 -37.19
N GLN A 643 22.86 -27.80 -36.94
CA GLN A 643 23.87 -27.37 -37.90
C GLN A 643 24.91 -28.49 -38.10
N PRO A 644 25.69 -28.48 -39.19
CA PRO A 644 26.77 -29.46 -39.41
C PRO A 644 28.05 -29.17 -38.57
N TRP A 645 27.93 -28.30 -37.57
CA TRP A 645 29.01 -27.86 -36.71
C TRP A 645 28.51 -27.75 -35.28
N SER A 646 29.39 -28.05 -34.33
CA SER A 646 29.07 -28.04 -32.89
C SER A 646 29.35 -26.68 -32.26
N SER A 647 30.42 -26.00 -32.71
CA SER A 647 30.72 -24.62 -32.33
C SER A 647 31.67 -23.95 -33.31
N TYR A 648 31.72 -22.63 -33.31
CA TYR A 648 32.78 -21.89 -33.97
C TYR A 648 33.18 -20.67 -33.14
N THR A 649 34.44 -20.24 -33.28
CA THR A 649 35.03 -19.09 -32.59
C THR A 649 35.59 -18.11 -33.61
N GLU A 650 35.16 -16.86 -33.55
CA GLU A 650 35.65 -15.76 -34.39
C GLU A 650 36.55 -14.85 -33.53
N TYR A 651 37.71 -14.45 -34.06
CA TYR A 651 38.66 -13.55 -33.43
C TYR A 651 38.72 -12.21 -34.16
N TYR A 652 38.78 -11.14 -33.39
CA TYR A 652 38.85 -9.78 -33.89
C TYR A 652 40.01 -9.02 -33.26
N ASN A 653 40.71 -8.24 -34.08
CA ASN A 653 41.77 -7.36 -33.59
C ASN A 653 41.21 -6.11 -32.90
N SER A 654 42.11 -5.30 -32.36
CA SER A 654 41.79 -4.03 -31.68
C SER A 654 41.08 -2.99 -32.54
N SER A 655 41.11 -3.13 -33.86
CA SER A 655 40.40 -2.28 -34.82
C SER A 655 39.02 -2.84 -35.19
N GLY A 656 38.59 -3.93 -34.54
CA GLY A 656 37.32 -4.62 -34.81
C GLY A 656 37.32 -5.44 -36.10
N GLN A 657 38.47 -5.65 -36.72
CA GLN A 657 38.59 -6.45 -37.96
C GLN A 657 38.66 -7.92 -37.61
N HIS A 658 37.96 -8.73 -38.38
CA HIS A 658 37.94 -10.19 -38.27
C HIS A 658 39.28 -10.77 -38.72
N THR A 659 40.01 -11.43 -37.82
CA THR A 659 41.37 -11.93 -38.07
C THR A 659 41.46 -13.44 -38.17
N GLU A 660 40.58 -14.17 -37.50
CA GLU A 660 40.64 -15.63 -37.49
C GLU A 660 39.27 -16.25 -37.16
N ASP A 661 38.98 -17.41 -37.74
CA ASP A 661 37.90 -18.30 -37.33
C ASP A 661 38.43 -19.67 -36.96
N ILE A 662 37.83 -20.31 -35.97
CA ILE A 662 38.02 -21.73 -35.67
C ILE A 662 36.65 -22.40 -35.59
N TRP A 663 36.35 -23.30 -36.51
CA TRP A 663 35.11 -24.06 -36.55
C TRP A 663 35.33 -25.48 -36.06
N TYR A 664 34.41 -26.01 -35.26
CA TYR A 664 34.39 -27.39 -34.76
C TYR A 664 33.18 -28.10 -35.32
N HIS A 665 33.40 -29.23 -35.99
CA HIS A 665 32.35 -30.03 -36.64
C HIS A 665 31.81 -31.13 -35.73
N ASP A 666 30.57 -31.56 -35.95
CA ASP A 666 29.93 -32.62 -35.14
C ASP A 666 30.71 -33.95 -35.20
N GLY A 667 31.39 -34.20 -36.31
CA GLY A 667 32.29 -35.35 -36.49
C GLY A 667 33.63 -35.23 -35.75
N GLY A 668 33.85 -34.17 -34.98
CA GLY A 668 35.06 -33.92 -34.18
C GLY A 668 36.19 -33.19 -34.92
N GLY A 669 36.08 -32.98 -36.24
CA GLY A 669 37.06 -32.20 -37.02
C GLY A 669 37.00 -30.71 -36.69
N ARG A 670 38.05 -29.97 -37.07
CA ARG A 670 38.06 -28.49 -36.97
C ARG A 670 38.73 -27.84 -38.16
N ASN A 671 38.35 -26.63 -38.54
CA ASN A 671 39.12 -25.82 -39.47
C ASN A 671 39.41 -24.44 -38.88
N ARG A 672 40.59 -23.90 -39.20
CA ARG A 672 41.08 -22.61 -38.75
C ARG A 672 41.30 -21.71 -39.98
N ASN A 673 40.57 -20.62 -40.08
CA ASN A 673 40.73 -19.63 -41.14
C ASN A 673 41.44 -18.40 -40.57
N VAL A 674 42.42 -17.85 -41.29
CA VAL A 674 43.13 -16.64 -40.91
C VAL A 674 42.99 -15.63 -42.04
N PHE A 675 42.74 -14.37 -41.69
CA PHE A 675 42.51 -13.28 -42.62
C PHE A 675 43.64 -12.25 -42.52
N ASP A 676 44.26 -11.92 -43.65
CA ASP A 676 45.25 -10.84 -43.72
C ASP A 676 44.58 -9.53 -44.13
N PHE A 677 43.91 -8.90 -43.17
CA PHE A 677 43.23 -7.64 -43.42
C PHE A 677 44.22 -6.51 -43.80
N ASN A 678 45.43 -6.52 -43.25
CA ASN A 678 46.41 -5.46 -43.47
C ASN A 678 47.16 -5.61 -44.80
N ASN A 679 46.89 -6.68 -45.55
CA ASN A 679 47.56 -6.99 -46.82
C ASN A 679 49.09 -7.02 -46.67
N ASN A 680 49.57 -7.52 -45.53
CA ASN A 680 50.99 -7.65 -45.21
C ASN A 680 51.61 -8.93 -45.78
N GLN A 681 50.79 -9.87 -46.20
CA GLN A 681 51.11 -11.18 -46.71
C GLN A 681 50.73 -11.24 -48.19
N PRO A 682 51.31 -12.17 -48.99
CA PRO A 682 50.95 -12.35 -50.39
C PRO A 682 49.60 -13.08 -50.58
N TRP A 683 48.77 -13.14 -49.53
CA TRP A 683 47.51 -13.85 -49.47
C TRP A 683 46.50 -13.06 -48.63
N SER A 684 45.24 -13.11 -49.05
CA SER A 684 44.13 -12.42 -48.40
C SER A 684 43.56 -13.23 -47.23
N SER A 685 43.60 -14.55 -47.34
CA SER A 685 43.27 -15.47 -46.26
C SER A 685 43.92 -16.83 -46.46
N TYR A 686 44.04 -17.62 -45.38
CA TYR A 686 44.35 -19.03 -45.51
C TYR A 686 43.54 -19.87 -44.52
N SER A 687 43.28 -21.13 -44.88
CA SER A 687 42.44 -22.08 -44.14
C SER A 687 43.20 -23.36 -43.88
N GLU A 688 43.31 -23.76 -42.62
CA GLU A 688 43.89 -25.02 -42.14
C GLU A 688 42.74 -25.97 -41.75
N TYR A 689 42.78 -27.23 -42.17
CA TYR A 689 41.76 -28.24 -41.88
C TYR A 689 42.36 -29.37 -41.04
N TYR A 690 41.66 -29.78 -39.98
CA TYR A 690 42.07 -30.83 -39.07
C TYR A 690 40.99 -31.91 -38.94
N ASN A 691 41.43 -33.16 -38.86
CA ASN A 691 40.53 -34.29 -38.60
C ASN A 691 40.14 -34.39 -37.11
N ALA A 692 39.27 -35.35 -36.79
CA ALA A 692 38.78 -35.59 -35.43
C ALA A 692 39.87 -35.98 -34.41
N SER A 693 41.04 -36.43 -34.89
CA SER A 693 42.21 -36.73 -34.07
C SER A 693 43.16 -35.54 -33.91
N GLY A 694 42.79 -34.36 -34.44
CA GLY A 694 43.59 -33.14 -34.39
C GLY A 694 44.76 -33.11 -35.37
N GLN A 695 44.82 -34.01 -36.36
CA GLN A 695 45.88 -34.05 -37.36
C GLN A 695 45.54 -33.10 -38.52
N HIS A 696 46.55 -32.40 -39.05
CA HIS A 696 46.42 -31.37 -40.09
C HIS A 696 46.30 -32.00 -41.49
N THR A 697 45.13 -31.90 -42.13
CA THR A 697 44.78 -32.62 -43.38
C THR A 697 44.82 -31.76 -44.64
N GLU A 698 44.62 -30.45 -44.56
CA GLU A 698 44.60 -29.58 -45.74
C GLU A 698 44.91 -28.12 -45.37
N ASP A 699 45.64 -27.41 -46.24
CA ASP A 699 45.80 -25.96 -46.25
C ASP A 699 45.21 -25.37 -47.54
N VAL A 700 44.51 -24.24 -47.45
CA VAL A 700 44.11 -23.45 -48.62
C VAL A 700 44.52 -22.01 -48.44
N TRP A 701 45.37 -21.48 -49.31
CA TRP A 701 45.80 -20.08 -49.31
C TRP A 701 45.09 -19.32 -50.42
N TYR A 702 44.31 -18.30 -50.10
CA TYR A 702 43.70 -17.39 -51.06
C TYR A 702 44.64 -16.22 -51.29
N ARG A 703 45.15 -16.10 -52.51
CA ARG A 703 46.13 -15.08 -52.88
C ARG A 703 45.44 -13.75 -53.21
N ASP A 704 46.15 -12.63 -53.01
CA ASP A 704 45.61 -11.29 -53.30
C ASP A 704 45.25 -11.09 -54.79
N ASP A 705 45.85 -11.89 -55.67
CA ASP A 705 45.57 -11.90 -57.12
C ASP A 705 44.26 -12.61 -57.49
N GLY A 706 43.52 -13.14 -56.50
CA GLY A 706 42.30 -13.92 -56.67
C GLY A 706 42.52 -15.41 -56.91
N GLY A 707 43.78 -15.85 -57.08
CA GLY A 707 44.13 -17.26 -57.16
C GLY A 707 44.13 -17.96 -55.80
N ARG A 708 44.34 -19.28 -55.79
CA ARG A 708 44.46 -20.03 -54.53
C ARG A 708 45.49 -21.16 -54.60
N ASN A 709 46.17 -21.44 -53.50
CA ASN A 709 47.00 -22.62 -53.32
C ASN A 709 46.23 -23.62 -52.45
N ARG A 710 46.28 -24.90 -52.75
CA ARG A 710 45.63 -25.95 -51.97
C ARG A 710 46.62 -27.07 -51.70
N ASN A 711 46.95 -27.33 -50.45
CA ASN A 711 47.81 -28.44 -50.03
C ASN A 711 46.98 -29.46 -49.27
N VAL A 712 47.14 -30.74 -49.56
CA VAL A 712 46.45 -31.84 -48.89
C VAL A 712 47.47 -32.81 -48.34
N PHE A 713 47.26 -33.28 -47.12
CA PHE A 713 48.16 -34.15 -46.39
C PHE A 713 47.49 -35.49 -46.10
N ASP A 714 48.17 -36.59 -46.44
CA ASP A 714 47.70 -37.93 -46.06
C ASP A 714 48.19 -38.31 -44.67
N VAL A 715 47.58 -37.69 -43.66
CA VAL A 715 47.99 -37.87 -42.26
C VAL A 715 47.80 -39.28 -41.70
N ASN A 716 46.97 -40.09 -42.36
CA ASN A 716 46.69 -41.47 -41.96
C ASN A 716 47.48 -42.48 -42.78
N ASN A 717 48.28 -42.02 -43.75
CA ASN A 717 49.07 -42.88 -44.64
C ASN A 717 48.17 -43.90 -45.38
N ASN A 718 46.97 -43.47 -45.80
CA ASN A 718 45.99 -44.28 -46.53
C ASN A 718 46.19 -44.24 -48.05
N GLN A 719 47.00 -43.32 -48.53
CA GLN A 719 47.30 -43.04 -49.91
C GLN A 719 48.78 -43.35 -50.18
N PRO A 720 49.18 -43.60 -51.44
CA PRO A 720 50.59 -43.82 -51.79
C PRO A 720 51.43 -42.52 -51.76
N TRP A 721 50.83 -41.40 -51.36
CA TRP A 721 51.42 -40.08 -51.36
C TRP A 721 51.27 -39.42 -50.00
N SER A 722 52.28 -38.67 -49.59
CA SER A 722 52.34 -37.98 -48.29
C SER A 722 51.63 -36.64 -48.34
N SER A 723 51.74 -35.95 -49.47
CA SER A 723 51.03 -34.69 -49.71
C SER A 723 50.87 -34.39 -51.19
N TYR A 724 49.90 -33.54 -51.53
CA TYR A 724 49.88 -32.87 -52.81
C TYR A 724 49.46 -31.41 -52.70
N SER A 725 50.00 -30.57 -53.56
CA SER A 725 49.76 -29.14 -53.68
C SER A 725 49.15 -28.85 -55.05
N GLU A 726 48.23 -27.89 -55.12
CA GLU A 726 47.61 -27.38 -56.35
C GLU A 726 47.58 -25.86 -56.32
N LEU A 727 47.73 -25.23 -57.48
CA LEU A 727 47.82 -23.80 -57.65
C LEU A 727 46.79 -23.37 -58.69
N PHE A 728 45.80 -22.60 -58.25
CA PHE A 728 44.71 -22.11 -59.09
C PHE A 728 44.92 -20.64 -59.44
N ASP A 729 44.54 -20.26 -60.65
CA ASP A 729 44.42 -18.86 -61.05
C ASP A 729 43.12 -18.22 -60.53
N ALA A 730 42.96 -16.92 -60.77
CA ALA A 730 41.79 -16.15 -60.35
C ALA A 730 40.46 -16.59 -61.00
N SER A 731 40.53 -17.41 -62.05
CA SER A 731 39.35 -18.00 -62.71
C SER A 731 39.06 -19.42 -62.20
N GLY A 732 39.78 -19.88 -61.17
CA GLY A 732 39.63 -21.22 -60.59
C GLY A 732 40.23 -22.34 -61.44
N ARG A 733 41.07 -22.02 -62.44
CA ARG A 733 41.75 -23.01 -63.28
C ARG A 733 43.07 -23.42 -62.64
N ASN A 734 43.37 -24.71 -62.63
CA ASN A 734 44.65 -25.19 -62.13
C ASN A 734 45.78 -24.75 -63.08
N THR A 735 46.91 -24.31 -62.51
CA THR A 735 48.10 -23.80 -63.20
C THR A 735 49.34 -24.60 -62.85
N ASP A 736 49.39 -25.18 -61.65
CA ASP A 736 50.51 -25.96 -61.17
C ASP A 736 50.04 -26.94 -60.10
N GLY A 737 50.63 -28.13 -60.04
CA GLY A 737 50.28 -29.11 -59.03
C GLY A 737 51.46 -30.03 -58.74
N ILE A 738 51.74 -30.34 -57.48
CA ILE A 738 52.87 -31.17 -57.08
C ILE A 738 52.36 -32.25 -56.14
N ARG A 739 52.68 -33.53 -56.39
CA ARG A 739 52.39 -34.64 -55.48
C ARG A 739 53.68 -35.25 -54.98
N TYR A 740 53.81 -35.38 -53.67
CA TYR A 740 54.95 -36.01 -52.99
C TYR A 740 54.56 -37.42 -52.56
N TYR A 741 55.30 -38.41 -53.03
CA TYR A 741 55.10 -39.81 -52.70
C TYR A 741 55.83 -40.18 -51.41
N ASP A 742 55.35 -41.19 -50.68
CA ASP A 742 55.95 -41.64 -49.41
C ASP A 742 57.38 -42.17 -49.59
N ASP A 743 57.71 -42.63 -50.79
CA ASP A 743 59.03 -43.13 -51.17
C ASP A 743 60.01 -42.04 -51.64
N GLY A 744 59.62 -40.76 -51.50
CA GLY A 744 60.42 -39.60 -51.87
C GLY A 744 60.32 -39.19 -53.34
N ARG A 745 59.59 -39.94 -54.20
CA ARG A 745 59.28 -39.46 -55.56
C ARG A 745 58.38 -38.23 -55.50
N ARG A 746 58.36 -37.43 -56.57
CA ARG A 746 57.34 -36.39 -56.75
C ARG A 746 56.91 -36.26 -58.20
N ASP A 747 55.64 -35.92 -58.41
CA ASP A 747 55.09 -35.55 -59.70
C ASP A 747 54.76 -34.06 -59.68
N HIS A 748 55.02 -33.34 -60.77
CA HIS A 748 54.79 -31.91 -60.89
C HIS A 748 54.03 -31.62 -62.18
N TRP A 749 52.71 -31.48 -62.07
CA TRP A 749 51.83 -31.02 -63.13
C TRP A 749 51.94 -29.50 -63.31
N GLN A 750 51.93 -29.08 -64.56
CA GLN A 750 51.91 -27.68 -64.95
C GLN A 750 50.89 -27.53 -66.07
N TRP A 751 50.02 -26.54 -65.94
CA TRP A 751 49.01 -26.22 -66.92
C TRP A 751 49.26 -24.79 -67.39
N ASP A 752 49.11 -24.55 -68.68
CA ASP A 752 49.31 -23.24 -69.27
C ASP A 752 47.97 -22.68 -69.80
N PRO A 753 47.03 -22.32 -68.90
CA PRO A 753 45.75 -21.75 -69.31
C PRO A 753 45.89 -20.34 -69.93
N ALA A 754 47.08 -19.74 -69.85
CA ALA A 754 47.41 -18.48 -70.50
C ALA A 754 47.99 -18.65 -71.91
N ASN A 755 48.24 -19.89 -72.34
CA ASN A 755 48.79 -20.25 -73.65
C ASN A 755 50.08 -19.47 -73.98
N THR A 756 50.98 -19.37 -73.00
CA THR A 756 52.29 -18.68 -73.07
C THR A 756 53.46 -19.61 -73.38
N GLN A 757 53.26 -20.90 -73.24
CA GLN A 757 54.19 -21.99 -73.49
C GLN A 757 53.78 -22.68 -74.79
N ALA A 758 54.67 -23.51 -75.36
CA ALA A 758 54.32 -24.33 -76.53
C ALA A 758 53.43 -25.54 -76.17
N TRP A 759 53.30 -25.82 -74.87
CA TRP A 759 52.53 -26.93 -74.30
C TRP A 759 51.35 -26.39 -73.50
N SER A 760 50.23 -27.10 -73.56
CA SER A 760 48.99 -26.77 -72.84
C SER A 760 48.95 -27.39 -71.44
N SER A 761 49.54 -28.57 -71.27
CA SER A 761 49.78 -29.18 -69.96
C SER A 761 50.98 -30.11 -69.99
N ARG A 762 51.62 -30.30 -68.84
CA ARG A 762 52.68 -31.29 -68.67
C ARG A 762 52.76 -31.79 -67.24
N VAL A 763 53.41 -32.92 -67.03
CA VAL A 763 53.77 -33.50 -65.74
C VAL A 763 55.25 -33.82 -65.77
N LEU A 764 55.99 -33.43 -64.74
CA LEU A 764 57.39 -33.77 -64.51
C LEU A 764 57.47 -34.78 -63.36
N ASN A 765 57.95 -35.98 -63.62
CA ASN A 765 58.14 -37.01 -62.59
C ASN A 765 59.59 -36.99 -62.11
N TYR A 766 59.79 -37.01 -60.79
CA TYR A 766 61.09 -36.99 -60.14
C TYR A 766 61.27 -38.26 -59.30
N ASN A 767 62.50 -38.77 -59.28
CA ASN A 767 62.88 -39.86 -58.38
C ASN A 767 63.13 -39.35 -56.94
N ALA A 768 63.39 -40.29 -56.03
CA ALA A 768 63.64 -40.01 -54.61
C ALA A 768 64.89 -39.13 -54.33
N SER A 769 65.83 -39.04 -55.28
CA SER A 769 67.00 -38.14 -55.18
C SER A 769 66.73 -36.73 -55.71
N GLY A 770 65.47 -36.43 -56.08
CA GLY A 770 65.07 -35.13 -56.62
C GLY A 770 65.48 -34.91 -58.09
N GLN A 771 65.93 -35.96 -58.78
CA GLN A 771 66.27 -35.89 -60.19
C GLN A 771 65.03 -36.14 -61.05
N TRP A 772 64.90 -35.35 -62.11
CA TRP A 772 63.83 -35.47 -63.08
C TRP A 772 64.04 -36.73 -63.94
N THR A 773 63.03 -37.61 -64.02
CA THR A 773 63.12 -38.91 -64.72
C THR A 773 62.26 -38.98 -65.96
N THR A 774 61.03 -38.44 -65.90
CA THR A 774 60.12 -38.40 -67.05
C THR A 774 59.31 -37.11 -67.09
N GLN A 775 58.81 -36.78 -68.27
CA GLN A 775 57.97 -35.62 -68.53
C GLN A 775 56.91 -36.08 -69.49
N ASN A 776 55.64 -35.94 -69.16
CA ASN A 776 54.59 -36.23 -70.11
C ASN A 776 53.76 -34.97 -70.29
N GLY A 777 53.09 -34.77 -71.42
CA GLY A 777 52.28 -33.58 -71.59
C GLY A 777 51.56 -33.53 -72.92
N VAL A 778 50.93 -32.39 -73.17
CA VAL A 778 50.15 -32.09 -74.36
C VAL A 778 50.66 -30.77 -74.92
N TRP A 779 51.02 -30.76 -76.19
CA TRP A 779 51.34 -29.55 -76.95
C TRP A 779 50.06 -28.76 -77.26
N ASP A 780 50.18 -27.48 -77.64
CA ASP A 780 49.00 -26.65 -77.96
C ASP A 780 48.18 -27.17 -79.15
N ASP A 781 48.79 -27.96 -80.04
CA ASP A 781 48.14 -28.59 -81.20
C ASP A 781 47.38 -29.89 -80.86
N GLY A 782 47.36 -30.26 -79.57
CA GLY A 782 46.70 -31.46 -79.06
C GLY A 782 47.52 -32.75 -79.23
N THR A 783 48.75 -32.68 -79.75
CA THR A 783 49.67 -33.82 -79.73
C THR A 783 50.23 -34.03 -78.33
N THR A 784 50.43 -35.28 -77.91
CA THR A 784 51.00 -35.61 -76.59
C THR A 784 52.51 -35.79 -76.69
N PHE A 785 53.24 -35.57 -75.62
CA PHE A 785 54.67 -35.86 -75.57
C PHE A 785 55.07 -36.63 -74.31
N GLN A 786 56.14 -37.41 -74.40
CA GLN A 786 56.74 -38.21 -73.35
C GLN A 786 58.26 -38.07 -73.40
N GLY A 787 58.80 -37.16 -72.59
CA GLY A 787 60.19 -37.04 -72.22
C GLY A 787 60.65 -38.11 -71.22
N GLN A 788 61.87 -38.61 -71.40
CA GLN A 788 62.61 -39.49 -70.51
C GLN A 788 64.03 -38.94 -70.34
N TRP A 789 64.57 -38.98 -69.12
CA TRP A 789 65.94 -38.58 -68.80
C TRP A 789 66.69 -39.71 -68.13
N ARG A 790 67.97 -39.89 -68.49
CA ARG A 790 68.86 -40.89 -67.90
C ARG A 790 70.20 -40.24 -67.54
N ASP A 791 70.63 -40.43 -66.30
CA ASP A 791 72.00 -40.09 -65.88
C ASP A 791 72.86 -41.36 -66.02
N MET A 792 73.63 -41.46 -67.11
CA MET A 792 74.65 -42.50 -67.29
C MET A 792 76.00 -41.82 -67.57
N PRO A 793 77.03 -42.00 -66.72
CA PRO A 793 78.28 -41.25 -66.82
C PRO A 793 79.21 -41.62 -68.00
N ASP A 794 78.82 -42.45 -68.98
CA ASP A 794 79.75 -42.83 -70.05
C ASP A 794 79.06 -43.22 -71.39
N VAL A 795 79.61 -42.67 -72.47
CA VAL A 795 79.45 -42.88 -73.93
C VAL A 795 78.07 -43.30 -74.52
N ARG A 796 77.51 -42.41 -75.36
CA ARG A 796 76.51 -42.62 -76.46
C ARG A 796 75.13 -43.20 -76.12
N TYR A 797 74.66 -43.08 -74.89
CA TYR A 797 73.24 -43.20 -74.61
C TYR A 797 72.59 -41.80 -74.64
N TRP A 798 71.33 -41.73 -75.08
CA TRP A 798 70.57 -40.50 -74.96
C TRP A 798 70.51 -40.11 -73.48
N SER A 799 70.90 -38.88 -73.16
CA SER A 799 70.72 -38.26 -71.84
C SER A 799 69.26 -37.83 -71.65
N TRP A 800 68.58 -37.47 -72.74
CA TRP A 800 67.14 -37.23 -72.76
C TRP A 800 66.51 -37.63 -74.09
N LYS A 801 65.23 -38.01 -74.08
CA LYS A 801 64.45 -38.37 -75.28
C LYS A 801 62.98 -38.00 -75.06
N ILE A 802 62.33 -37.39 -76.05
CA ILE A 802 60.95 -36.90 -76.05
C ILE A 802 60.19 -37.56 -77.21
N ASP A 803 59.28 -38.45 -76.90
CA ASP A 803 58.36 -39.09 -77.84
C ASP A 803 57.08 -38.25 -77.96
N THR A 804 56.83 -37.66 -79.11
CA THR A 804 55.59 -36.96 -79.48
C THR A 804 54.65 -37.89 -80.23
N ARG A 805 53.40 -37.95 -79.79
CA ARG A 805 52.34 -38.78 -80.36
C ARG A 805 51.14 -37.93 -80.73
N ASP A 806 50.40 -38.33 -81.76
CA ASP A 806 49.16 -37.66 -82.12
C ASP A 806 47.97 -38.00 -81.20
N GLN A 807 46.79 -37.49 -81.56
CA GLN A 807 45.54 -37.66 -80.82
C GLN A 807 45.04 -39.12 -80.76
N ASN A 808 45.50 -40.02 -81.64
CA ASN A 808 45.17 -41.46 -81.56
C ASN A 808 46.29 -42.27 -80.88
N GLY A 809 47.27 -41.60 -80.27
CA GLY A 809 48.38 -42.22 -79.53
C GLY A 809 49.49 -42.79 -80.41
N GLN A 810 49.49 -42.50 -81.72
CA GLN A 810 50.54 -42.96 -82.62
C GLN A 810 51.77 -42.05 -82.54
N LEU A 811 52.97 -42.63 -82.50
CA LEU A 811 54.24 -41.89 -82.50
C LEU A 811 54.38 -41.12 -83.82
N THR A 812 54.61 -39.80 -83.73
CA THR A 812 54.79 -38.91 -84.88
C THR A 812 56.15 -38.24 -84.88
N ARG A 813 56.78 -38.08 -83.71
CA ARG A 813 58.12 -37.52 -83.61
C ARG A 813 58.82 -38.01 -82.36
N VAL A 814 60.12 -38.26 -82.42
CA VAL A 814 61.01 -38.40 -81.28
C VAL A 814 61.97 -37.22 -81.29
N SER A 815 62.42 -36.72 -80.16
CA SER A 815 63.51 -35.74 -80.10
C SER A 815 64.34 -36.00 -78.87
N GLY A 816 65.64 -36.14 -78.98
CA GLY A 816 66.48 -36.43 -77.82
C GLY A 816 67.81 -35.72 -77.84
N GLY A 817 68.55 -35.84 -76.76
CA GLY A 817 69.93 -35.41 -76.65
C GLY A 817 70.77 -36.50 -76.03
N TYR A 818 72.05 -36.47 -76.35
CA TYR A 818 73.07 -37.37 -75.86
C TYR A 818 73.83 -36.72 -74.70
N SER A 819 74.53 -37.52 -73.90
CA SER A 819 75.32 -37.02 -72.75
C SER A 819 76.48 -36.11 -73.15
N ASP A 820 76.89 -36.13 -74.42
CA ASP A 820 77.90 -35.25 -75.01
C ASP A 820 77.31 -33.95 -75.60
N GLY A 821 76.03 -33.67 -75.40
CA GLY A 821 75.36 -32.44 -75.84
C GLY A 821 74.90 -32.44 -77.31
N TRP A 822 75.10 -33.52 -78.06
CA TRP A 822 74.44 -33.69 -79.36
C TRP A 822 72.93 -33.90 -79.20
N THR A 823 72.13 -33.53 -80.19
CA THR A 823 70.68 -33.76 -80.19
C THR A 823 70.21 -34.48 -81.44
N PHE A 824 69.04 -35.11 -81.41
CA PHE A 824 68.43 -35.78 -82.54
C PHE A 824 66.92 -35.52 -82.59
N GLN A 825 66.33 -35.66 -83.76
CA GLN A 825 64.88 -35.61 -83.97
C GLN A 825 64.48 -36.71 -84.95
N GLU A 826 63.56 -37.56 -84.56
CA GLU A 826 62.96 -38.58 -85.42
C GLU A 826 61.53 -38.14 -85.76
N TRP A 827 61.04 -38.36 -86.96
CA TRP A 827 59.63 -38.21 -87.33
C TRP A 827 59.12 -39.56 -87.79
N HIS A 828 57.85 -39.82 -87.54
CA HIS A 828 57.17 -41.06 -87.85
C HIS A 828 55.87 -40.72 -88.58
N ASP A 829 55.53 -41.55 -89.57
CA ASP A 829 54.30 -41.41 -90.33
C ASP A 829 53.37 -42.60 -90.07
N PRO A 830 52.64 -42.59 -88.95
CA PRO A 830 51.85 -43.74 -88.53
C PRO A 830 50.62 -44.00 -89.42
N TYR A 831 50.18 -43.00 -90.19
CA TYR A 831 49.04 -43.13 -91.10
C TYR A 831 49.43 -43.26 -92.56
N ASN A 832 50.72 -43.37 -92.85
CA ASN A 832 51.23 -43.47 -94.22
C ASN A 832 50.79 -42.25 -95.09
N ALA A 833 50.72 -41.06 -94.50
CA ALA A 833 50.32 -39.81 -95.14
C ALA A 833 51.48 -39.12 -95.89
N GLN A 834 52.71 -39.49 -95.60
CA GLN A 834 53.96 -38.99 -96.14
C GLN A 834 54.60 -40.05 -97.04
N PRO A 835 55.50 -39.68 -97.97
CA PRO A 835 56.23 -40.65 -98.79
C PRO A 835 57.35 -41.37 -98.03
N TRP A 836 57.37 -41.23 -96.70
CA TRP A 836 58.37 -41.76 -95.79
C TRP A 836 57.67 -42.29 -94.56
N ARG A 837 58.15 -43.43 -94.05
CA ARG A 837 57.72 -44.03 -92.79
C ARG A 837 58.43 -43.43 -91.58
N GLY A 838 59.60 -42.84 -91.80
CA GLY A 838 60.26 -42.04 -90.77
C GLY A 838 61.39 -41.16 -91.28
N VAL A 839 61.81 -40.18 -90.48
CA VAL A 839 62.95 -39.30 -90.71
C VAL A 839 63.77 -39.25 -89.43
N VAL A 840 65.10 -39.24 -89.45
CA VAL A 840 65.96 -39.10 -88.26
C VAL A 840 67.03 -38.06 -88.51
N GLU A 841 67.02 -36.95 -87.80
CA GLU A 841 68.01 -35.89 -87.89
C GLU A 841 68.89 -35.88 -86.64
N ASN A 842 70.20 -35.69 -86.80
CA ASN A 842 71.12 -35.44 -85.69
C ASN A 842 71.72 -34.04 -85.81
N TYR A 843 71.98 -33.43 -84.68
CA TYR A 843 72.44 -32.07 -84.50
C TYR A 843 73.59 -32.07 -83.50
N ASP A 844 74.60 -31.25 -83.73
CA ASP A 844 75.67 -31.07 -82.75
C ASP A 844 75.28 -30.12 -81.60
N GLN A 845 76.23 -29.86 -80.70
CA GLN A 845 76.08 -29.01 -79.52
C GLN A 845 75.69 -27.55 -79.81
N THR A 846 75.89 -27.08 -81.05
CA THR A 846 75.52 -25.71 -81.47
C THR A 846 74.12 -25.65 -82.08
N GLY A 847 73.43 -26.79 -82.21
CA GLY A 847 72.13 -26.91 -82.87
C GLY A 847 72.22 -26.99 -84.39
N ALA A 848 73.42 -27.19 -84.94
CA ALA A 848 73.57 -27.33 -86.38
C ALA A 848 73.30 -28.77 -86.81
N ARG A 849 72.46 -28.96 -87.84
CA ARG A 849 72.08 -30.30 -88.32
C ARG A 849 73.28 -30.96 -88.95
N MET A 850 73.69 -32.09 -88.39
CA MET A 850 74.84 -32.90 -88.80
C MET A 850 74.42 -34.11 -89.63
N THR A 851 73.27 -34.71 -89.36
CA THR A 851 72.72 -35.76 -90.24
C THR A 851 71.20 -35.64 -90.41
N ARG A 852 70.67 -36.20 -91.50
CA ARG A 852 69.23 -36.39 -91.79
C ARG A 852 69.02 -37.67 -92.56
N GLU A 853 68.43 -38.64 -91.93
CA GLU A 853 68.03 -39.92 -92.48
C GLU A 853 66.53 -39.87 -92.84
N VAL A 854 66.13 -40.42 -93.98
CA VAL A 854 64.72 -40.47 -94.43
C VAL A 854 64.42 -41.89 -94.86
N PHE A 855 63.55 -42.58 -94.16
CA PHE A 855 63.12 -43.95 -94.41
C PHE A 855 61.81 -43.94 -95.21
N GLY A 856 61.84 -44.45 -96.44
CA GLY A 856 60.68 -44.65 -97.31
C GLY A 856 59.80 -45.82 -96.87
N ASP A 857 58.53 -45.78 -97.26
CA ASP A 857 57.53 -46.84 -97.01
C ASP A 857 57.91 -48.17 -97.66
N ASP A 858 58.71 -48.12 -98.73
CA ASP A 858 59.22 -49.25 -99.49
C ASP A 858 60.49 -49.88 -98.89
N TYR A 859 60.82 -49.54 -97.64
CA TYR A 859 62.02 -49.91 -96.90
C TYR A 859 63.34 -49.37 -97.48
N ARG A 860 63.31 -48.57 -98.56
CA ARG A 860 64.49 -47.80 -98.98
C ARG A 860 64.68 -46.64 -98.01
N TRP A 861 65.91 -46.18 -97.82
CA TRP A 861 66.14 -45.02 -96.96
C TRP A 861 67.31 -44.19 -97.45
N THR A 862 67.40 -42.95 -97.01
CA THR A 862 68.53 -42.07 -97.30
C THR A 862 69.17 -41.58 -96.03
N ARG A 863 70.45 -41.23 -96.06
CA ARG A 863 71.21 -40.58 -94.99
C ARG A 863 71.97 -39.41 -95.55
N THR A 864 71.60 -38.21 -95.13
CA THR A 864 72.31 -36.99 -95.48
C THR A 864 73.21 -36.59 -94.32
N ASN A 865 74.52 -36.67 -94.48
CA ASN A 865 75.46 -36.03 -93.57
C ASN A 865 75.64 -34.58 -94.02
N PHE A 866 75.66 -33.63 -93.10
CA PHE A 866 75.90 -32.22 -93.34
C PHE A 866 77.21 -31.81 -92.67
N ASP A 867 77.85 -30.81 -93.24
CA ASP A 867 79.00 -30.14 -92.63
C ASP A 867 78.65 -28.68 -92.31
N PRO A 868 77.76 -28.45 -91.33
CA PRO A 868 77.32 -27.10 -91.00
C PRO A 868 78.44 -26.21 -90.46
N HIS A 869 79.53 -26.82 -89.97
CA HIS A 869 80.71 -26.12 -89.48
C HIS A 869 81.80 -25.93 -90.53
N ASN A 870 81.57 -26.39 -91.76
CA ASN A 870 82.50 -26.27 -92.89
C ASN A 870 83.91 -26.81 -92.54
N THR A 871 83.95 -28.00 -91.92
CA THR A 871 85.14 -28.73 -91.47
C THR A 871 85.72 -29.69 -92.52
N VAL A 872 84.97 -29.99 -93.56
CA VAL A 872 85.32 -30.82 -94.71
C VAL A 872 84.99 -30.06 -96.00
N ASN A 873 85.36 -30.62 -97.16
CA ASN A 873 85.21 -29.94 -98.46
C ASN A 873 83.84 -30.17 -99.13
N TRP A 874 82.86 -30.60 -98.35
CA TRP A 874 81.51 -30.86 -98.81
C TRP A 874 80.49 -30.35 -97.81
N ARG A 875 79.41 -29.74 -98.32
CA ARG A 875 78.33 -29.19 -97.49
C ARG A 875 77.35 -30.26 -97.06
N SER A 876 77.10 -31.25 -97.91
CA SER A 876 76.23 -32.39 -97.58
C SER A 876 76.50 -33.62 -98.43
N ILE A 877 76.44 -34.81 -97.84
CA ILE A 877 76.48 -36.10 -98.54
C ILE A 877 75.19 -36.86 -98.26
N THR A 878 74.37 -37.12 -99.29
CA THR A 878 73.16 -37.95 -99.23
C THR A 878 73.41 -39.36 -99.77
N GLU A 879 73.50 -40.33 -98.88
CA GLU A 879 73.54 -41.75 -99.14
C GLU A 879 72.11 -42.29 -99.34
N HIS A 880 71.87 -43.19 -100.29
CA HIS A 880 70.61 -43.88 -100.53
C HIS A 880 70.83 -45.39 -100.41
N TYR A 881 69.95 -46.03 -99.67
CA TYR A 881 69.97 -47.43 -99.31
C TYR A 881 68.73 -48.13 -99.87
N ASN A 882 68.90 -49.37 -100.30
CA ASN A 882 67.77 -50.19 -100.75
C ASN A 882 67.06 -50.87 -99.57
N ALA A 883 65.96 -51.58 -99.87
CA ALA A 883 65.15 -52.31 -98.89
C ALA A 883 65.88 -53.42 -98.11
N GLN A 884 67.12 -53.76 -98.49
CA GLN A 884 67.98 -54.73 -97.82
C GLN A 884 69.16 -54.05 -97.09
N ASP A 885 69.11 -52.72 -96.91
CA ASP A 885 70.11 -51.88 -96.25
C ASP A 885 71.48 -51.81 -96.91
N TYR A 886 71.55 -52.11 -98.22
CA TYR A 886 72.75 -51.83 -98.99
C TYR A 886 72.72 -50.40 -99.49
N LEU A 887 73.80 -49.66 -99.25
CA LEU A 887 74.09 -48.40 -99.94
C LEU A 887 74.07 -48.69 -101.45
N VAL A 888 73.25 -47.96 -102.19
CA VAL A 888 73.11 -48.08 -103.65
C VAL A 888 73.48 -46.80 -104.36
N ILE A 889 73.32 -45.64 -103.71
CA ILE A 889 73.70 -44.34 -104.26
C ILE A 889 74.33 -43.49 -103.16
N ARG A 890 75.35 -42.68 -103.47
CA ARG A 890 75.80 -41.58 -102.62
C ARG A 890 75.91 -40.32 -103.46
N ASP A 891 75.13 -39.31 -103.13
CA ASP A 891 75.22 -37.97 -103.69
C ASP A 891 76.07 -37.10 -102.77
N THR A 892 77.12 -36.46 -103.27
CA THR A 892 77.91 -35.48 -102.54
C THR A 892 77.66 -34.11 -103.12
N VAL A 893 77.42 -33.12 -102.27
CA VAL A 893 77.38 -31.71 -102.63
C VAL A 893 78.55 -31.01 -101.98
N ASN A 894 79.45 -30.47 -102.80
CA ASN A 894 80.65 -29.76 -102.37
C ASN A 894 80.31 -28.34 -101.92
N ASP A 895 81.21 -27.68 -101.19
CA ASP A 895 80.99 -26.31 -100.68
C ASP A 895 80.85 -25.28 -101.82
N ASP A 896 81.45 -25.57 -102.98
CA ASP A 896 81.33 -24.79 -104.21
C ASP A 896 79.99 -24.99 -104.95
N GLY A 897 79.10 -25.82 -104.40
CA GLY A 897 77.79 -26.16 -104.96
C GLY A 897 77.81 -27.24 -106.04
N SER A 898 78.98 -27.78 -106.40
CA SER A 898 79.08 -28.91 -107.34
C SER A 898 78.54 -30.20 -106.72
N THR A 899 77.90 -31.06 -107.52
CA THR A 899 77.29 -32.33 -107.08
C THR A 899 77.93 -33.53 -107.77
N SER A 900 78.28 -34.59 -107.04
CA SER A 900 78.72 -35.88 -107.58
C SER A 900 77.82 -37.02 -107.09
N GLN A 901 77.67 -38.07 -107.90
CA GLN A 901 76.86 -39.26 -107.56
C GLN A 901 77.67 -40.54 -107.75
N GLU A 902 77.79 -41.33 -106.70
CA GLU A 902 78.40 -42.66 -106.69
C GLU A 902 77.29 -43.72 -106.69
N ARG A 903 77.46 -44.82 -107.43
CA ARG A 903 76.51 -45.96 -107.45
C ARG A 903 77.18 -47.25 -107.04
N PHE A 904 76.52 -48.00 -106.18
CA PHE A 904 77.05 -49.22 -105.55
C PHE A 904 76.21 -50.45 -105.94
N ARG A 905 76.86 -51.63 -106.04
CA ARG A 905 76.18 -52.91 -106.33
C ARG A 905 75.96 -53.70 -105.04
N ALA A 906 74.74 -54.17 -104.79
CA ALA A 906 74.43 -55.00 -103.62
C ALA A 906 75.09 -56.39 -103.75
N SER A 907 75.98 -56.76 -102.82
CA SER A 907 76.61 -58.08 -102.77
C SER A 907 76.69 -58.59 -101.32
N SER A 908 76.39 -59.87 -101.11
CA SER A 908 76.38 -60.58 -99.83
C SER A 908 77.74 -60.54 -99.12
N GLY A 909 77.88 -59.69 -98.13
CA GLY A 909 79.02 -59.59 -97.22
C GLY A 909 78.69 -58.56 -96.14
N VAL A 910 78.89 -58.94 -94.88
CA VAL A 910 78.53 -58.19 -93.66
C VAL A 910 78.81 -56.69 -93.81
N GLY A 911 77.75 -55.89 -93.98
CA GLY A 911 77.85 -54.46 -93.78
C GLY A 911 78.10 -54.20 -92.31
N PHE A 912 79.28 -53.69 -91.96
CA PHE A 912 79.46 -52.92 -90.72
C PHE A 912 78.74 -51.57 -90.88
N GLY A 913 77.41 -51.64 -91.02
CA GLY A 913 76.51 -50.51 -90.87
C GLY A 913 75.97 -50.59 -89.46
N ILE A 914 76.62 -49.89 -88.53
CA ILE A 914 76.18 -49.70 -87.14
C ILE A 914 74.86 -48.87 -87.04
N GLY A 915 74.06 -48.79 -88.11
CA GLY A 915 72.85 -47.99 -88.20
C GLY A 915 71.53 -48.77 -88.06
N ASN A 916 71.55 -50.10 -88.19
CA ASN A 916 70.31 -50.89 -88.23
C ASN A 916 69.79 -51.40 -86.88
N PHE A 917 70.26 -50.84 -85.77
CA PHE A 917 69.74 -51.25 -84.46
C PHE A 917 68.50 -50.49 -84.01
N LEU A 918 67.98 -49.52 -84.78
CA LEU A 918 66.92 -48.63 -84.28
C LEU A 918 65.54 -48.75 -84.94
N PHE A 919 65.35 -49.44 -86.07
CA PHE A 919 64.04 -49.48 -86.75
C PHE A 919 63.50 -50.88 -87.10
N LYS A 920 63.98 -51.94 -86.43
CA LYS A 920 63.51 -53.33 -86.68
C LYS A 920 62.91 -54.08 -85.49
N TYR A 921 62.77 -53.44 -84.34
CA TYR A 921 61.90 -53.93 -83.28
C TYR A 921 61.22 -52.72 -82.67
N PHE A 922 59.97 -52.45 -83.04
CA PHE A 922 58.94 -51.91 -82.14
C PHE A 922 57.59 -51.99 -82.86
N THR A 923 57.08 -53.22 -82.98
CA THR A 923 55.65 -53.53 -82.94
C THR A 923 55.51 -54.81 -82.08
N ASP A 924 55.30 -54.59 -80.77
CA ASP A 924 54.88 -55.44 -79.65
C ASP A 924 54.83 -56.99 -79.78
N PRO A 925 55.36 -57.76 -78.79
CA PRO A 925 54.50 -58.15 -77.65
C PRO A 925 55.19 -58.41 -76.27
N LEU A 926 54.67 -57.78 -75.22
CA LEU A 926 54.42 -58.23 -73.83
C LEU A 926 55.24 -59.38 -73.16
N ASN A 927 55.84 -59.03 -72.00
CA ASN A 927 56.02 -59.78 -70.72
C ASN A 927 56.82 -61.09 -70.65
N LEU A 928 57.96 -61.07 -69.92
CA LEU A 928 58.31 -62.01 -68.82
C LEU A 928 59.70 -61.74 -68.20
N LEU A 929 59.79 -60.71 -67.34
CA LEU A 929 60.44 -60.83 -66.02
C LEU A 929 60.05 -59.64 -65.12
N GLU A 930 58.78 -59.58 -64.74
CA GLU A 930 58.37 -59.02 -63.44
C GLU A 930 57.11 -59.77 -62.99
N LEU A 931 57.34 -61.00 -62.52
CA LEU A 931 56.45 -61.62 -61.55
C LEU A 931 56.94 -61.20 -60.17
N LEU A 932 56.55 -60.00 -59.75
CA LEU A 932 56.35 -59.61 -58.35
C LEU A 932 55.58 -58.29 -58.33
N VAL A 933 54.34 -58.36 -58.83
CA VAL A 933 53.27 -57.44 -58.42
C VAL A 933 52.26 -58.32 -57.68
N PRO A 934 52.05 -58.14 -56.36
CA PRO A 934 50.74 -58.40 -55.83
C PRO A 934 49.81 -57.32 -56.39
N PHE A 935 48.77 -57.78 -57.07
CA PHE A 935 47.50 -57.07 -57.18
C PHE A 935 47.19 -56.36 -55.86
N ASP A 936 46.84 -55.07 -55.95
CA ASP A 936 45.68 -54.61 -55.21
C ASP A 936 44.63 -54.16 -56.22
N ALA A 937 43.51 -54.88 -56.15
CA ALA A 937 42.27 -54.51 -56.79
C ALA A 937 41.67 -53.34 -56.01
N ASP A 938 41.18 -52.36 -56.75
CA ASP A 938 39.92 -51.64 -56.49
C ASP A 938 40.09 -50.21 -56.96
N THR A 939 39.41 -49.86 -58.06
CA THR A 939 38.43 -48.78 -58.03
C THR A 939 37.71 -48.70 -59.36
N ASN A 940 36.39 -48.74 -59.24
CA ASN A 940 35.42 -48.59 -60.30
C ASN A 940 35.58 -47.24 -61.00
N PHE A 941 35.58 -47.27 -62.33
CA PHE A 941 35.11 -46.15 -63.13
C PHE A 941 33.62 -45.93 -62.82
N VAL A 942 33.29 -44.83 -62.14
CA VAL A 942 31.97 -44.22 -62.22
C VAL A 942 32.07 -43.03 -63.16
N ASN A 943 31.19 -43.09 -64.14
CA ASN A 943 30.89 -42.12 -65.17
C ASN A 943 30.18 -40.89 -64.56
N SER A 944 30.70 -39.67 -64.75
CA SER A 944 29.90 -38.43 -64.81
C SER A 944 30.76 -37.21 -65.17
N GLY A 945 30.39 -36.52 -66.26
CA GLY A 945 30.78 -35.14 -66.57
C GLY A 945 31.75 -34.99 -67.71
#